data_AF-A0A1M5CDC5-F1
#
_entry.id   AF-A0A1M5CDC5-F1
#
_cell.length_a   1.000
_cell.length_b   1.000
_cell.length_c   1.000
_cell.angle_alpha   90.00
_cell.angle_beta   90.00
_cell.angle_gamma   90.00
#
_symmetry.space_group_name_H-M   'P 1'
#
loop_
_entity.id
_entity.type
_entity.pdbx_description
1 polymer ?
#
loop_
_entity_poly.entity_id
_entity_poly.type
_entity_poly.pdbx_seq_one_letter_code
_entity_poly.pdbx_strand_id
1 'polypeptide(L)'
;MKFFRIILSALLAFFAHSAHSTPPVHVWELQELRFVAQNNYANAYTDATVWIDLKGPGFNKRVYGFWDGGDTFKVRLVAMQPGKYSWTSGSQPADAGLNGKKGDFTATTWSEAELAANTLRRGFLRASPNGHALIHADGTPFFAVGDTWFSMGASRFRWYDDEQPRPMGPNAGFKDYVRLRKAQGYNWINVIAAYPNWKTDDSSYHLRMYDSARTTVRSAWVEFGKNSAKNMDNEGGRPFLFPGRVPGYENYFPDMDRINPAYFHFLDRKIAYLNEHGFVPFLEASRRDASLLWYQYYGWPHSYARYLQYFYARYGAYNTVLSPVHLDIISATVSPADYVTAIKYVEKTYGPLPFENLLSANANPSTLENWGEDSWVTLHQIGNRREHTYYWYLTEIFYQKHPKPALNGEPYYAGYKDARGAGIGVNYTRGADGGTEKDNAYVRSCAYGSFLSGGLAGHCYGAEGIWGGDVEPEAPTKMWEAFKWRSGAEMRHLKTFALSIGRRYQDLEPNADLVTPNKNYNLLAYEGWAYCSRTPDQHIFLLYFEQGCPQAEIRGARLDAVYNAQWFDPRKGSWQLLGDGILVSGKTGLIKLPPLPDGQDWGLKLVYKGPRDEKTKYKEYEKVVITPPFYQRPKYQVAGLLLLALLAGGLGGYLLRNARKQ
;
A
#
# COMPACT_ATOMS: atom_id res chain seq x y z
N MET A 1 64.03 41.31 -41.55
CA MET A 1 62.82 41.22 -42.39
C MET A 1 61.59 41.16 -41.49
N LYS A 2 60.72 42.19 -41.60
CA LYS A 2 59.27 42.25 -41.31
C LYS A 2 58.79 41.98 -39.86
N PHE A 3 58.49 43.02 -39.08
CA PHE A 3 57.20 43.73 -38.93
C PHE A 3 56.08 42.88 -38.30
N PHE A 4 55.58 43.26 -37.11
CA PHE A 4 54.14 43.26 -36.83
C PHE A 4 53.77 44.32 -35.77
N ARG A 5 52.81 45.17 -36.15
CA ARG A 5 52.15 46.22 -35.35
C ARG A 5 51.08 45.56 -34.47
N ILE A 6 50.94 45.99 -33.22
CA ILE A 6 49.76 45.69 -32.38
C ILE A 6 48.85 46.92 -32.44
N ILE A 7 47.65 46.73 -33.01
CA ILE A 7 46.53 47.68 -32.99
C ILE A 7 45.63 47.26 -31.82
N LEU A 8 45.35 48.22 -30.94
CA LEU A 8 44.40 48.08 -29.85
C LEU A 8 42.98 48.37 -30.39
N SER A 9 42.12 47.35 -30.46
CA SER A 9 40.70 47.52 -30.82
C SER A 9 39.85 47.43 -29.55
N ALA A 10 39.21 48.55 -29.21
CA ALA A 10 38.16 48.61 -28.20
C ALA A 10 36.86 48.03 -28.76
N LEU A 11 36.29 47.03 -28.07
CA LEU A 11 34.97 46.46 -28.36
C LEU A 11 34.07 46.70 -27.15
N LEU A 12 33.16 47.67 -27.29
CA LEU A 12 32.03 47.86 -26.39
C LEU A 12 31.03 46.71 -26.62
N ALA A 13 30.88 45.83 -25.63
CA ALA A 13 29.80 44.85 -25.59
C ALA A 13 28.57 45.48 -24.91
N PHE A 14 27.53 45.74 -25.70
CA PHE A 14 26.18 45.99 -25.20
C PHE A 14 25.64 44.69 -24.59
N PHE A 15 25.48 44.64 -23.27
CA PHE A 15 24.73 43.57 -22.60
C PHE A 15 23.22 43.86 -22.76
N ALA A 16 22.61 43.21 -23.76
CA ALA A 16 21.16 43.08 -23.80
C ALA A 16 20.72 42.19 -22.62
N HIS A 17 19.94 42.75 -21.69
CA HIS A 17 19.24 41.99 -20.67
C HIS A 17 18.14 41.18 -21.36
N SER A 18 18.42 39.92 -21.68
CA SER A 18 17.38 38.94 -22.00
C SER A 18 16.53 38.74 -20.76
N ALA A 19 15.34 39.34 -20.74
CA ALA A 19 14.31 39.04 -19.76
C ALA A 19 14.06 37.52 -19.83
N HIS A 20 14.60 36.77 -18.88
CA HIS A 20 14.26 35.38 -18.71
C HIS A 20 12.80 35.36 -18.28
N SER A 21 11.89 34.99 -19.18
CA SER A 21 10.53 34.67 -18.81
C SER A 21 10.59 33.52 -17.80
N THR A 22 10.17 33.77 -16.57
CA THR A 22 9.99 32.71 -15.57
C THR A 22 9.13 31.62 -16.20
N PRO A 23 9.53 30.34 -16.15
CA PRO A 23 8.74 29.25 -16.70
C PRO A 23 7.30 29.29 -16.16
N PRO A 24 6.29 28.96 -16.98
CA PRO A 24 4.92 28.91 -16.49
C PRO A 24 4.80 27.86 -15.38
N VAL A 25 4.17 28.24 -14.27
CA VAL A 25 3.80 27.30 -13.20
C VAL A 25 2.52 26.61 -13.61
N HIS A 26 2.45 25.30 -13.48
CA HIS A 26 1.22 24.55 -13.78
C HIS A 26 0.45 24.20 -12.51
N VAL A 27 -0.86 23.95 -12.68
CA VAL A 27 -1.66 23.32 -11.63
C VAL A 27 -1.05 21.98 -11.22
N TRP A 28 -1.08 21.67 -9.94
CA TRP A 28 -0.50 20.46 -9.34
C TRP A 28 1.02 20.31 -9.48
N GLU A 29 1.71 21.30 -10.04
CA GLU A 29 3.17 21.36 -10.06
C GLU A 29 3.68 21.85 -8.71
N LEU A 30 4.56 21.06 -8.07
CA LEU A 30 5.17 21.42 -6.80
C LEU A 30 6.04 22.67 -6.97
N GLN A 31 5.80 23.65 -6.12
CA GLN A 31 6.64 24.83 -5.93
C GLN A 31 7.29 24.77 -4.55
N GLU A 32 8.59 25.10 -4.46
CA GLU A 32 9.33 25.12 -3.19
C GLU A 32 9.87 26.53 -2.92
N LEU A 33 9.44 27.10 -1.79
CA LEU A 33 9.94 28.37 -1.30
C LEU A 33 11.02 28.10 -0.25
N ARG A 34 12.13 28.85 -0.34
CA ARG A 34 13.23 28.81 0.63
C ARG A 34 13.31 30.11 1.41
N PHE A 35 13.43 29.98 2.72
CA PHE A 35 13.64 31.07 3.66
C PHE A 35 14.90 30.82 4.49
N VAL A 36 15.54 31.90 4.94
CA VAL A 36 16.73 31.86 5.79
C VAL A 36 16.38 32.60 7.07
N ALA A 37 16.44 31.90 8.20
CA ALA A 37 16.21 32.48 9.51
C ALA A 37 17.29 33.51 9.86
N GLN A 38 16.90 34.55 10.58
CA GLN A 38 17.83 35.50 11.19
C GLN A 38 18.03 35.25 12.68
N ASN A 39 17.06 34.60 13.35
CA ASN A 39 17.24 34.18 14.72
C ASN A 39 18.11 32.93 14.80
N ASN A 40 18.84 32.81 15.91
CA ASN A 40 19.51 31.56 16.28
C ASN A 40 18.57 30.69 17.10
N TYR A 41 18.36 29.45 16.67
CA TYR A 41 17.55 28.45 17.39
C TYR A 41 18.46 27.39 17.99
N ALA A 42 18.25 27.04 19.25
CA ALA A 42 18.93 25.90 19.86
C ALA A 42 18.52 24.60 19.15
N ASN A 43 17.23 24.47 18.84
CA ASN A 43 16.69 23.40 18.03
C ASN A 43 15.63 23.93 17.04
N ALA A 44 16.07 24.34 15.85
CA ALA A 44 15.17 24.85 14.81
C ALA A 44 14.04 23.87 14.42
N TYR A 45 14.24 22.56 14.61
CA TYR A 45 13.20 21.56 14.39
C TYR A 45 12.06 21.63 15.40
N THR A 46 12.31 21.91 16.67
CA THR A 46 11.23 22.01 17.69
C THR A 46 10.80 23.43 17.99
N ASP A 47 11.71 24.39 17.84
CA ASP A 47 11.56 25.73 18.41
C ASP A 47 10.92 26.73 17.43
N ALA A 48 10.89 26.40 16.12
CA ALA A 48 10.40 27.31 15.08
C ALA A 48 9.35 26.64 14.20
N THR A 49 8.21 27.29 14.01
CA THR A 49 7.21 26.92 13.01
C THR A 49 7.17 28.00 11.94
N VAL A 50 7.20 27.62 10.66
CA VAL A 50 7.11 28.53 9.51
C VAL A 50 5.89 28.17 8.66
N TRP A 51 5.30 29.14 8.00
CA TRP A 51 4.20 28.95 7.07
C TRP A 51 4.13 30.06 6.02
N ILE A 52 3.27 29.86 5.04
CA ILE A 52 2.70 30.94 4.23
C ILE A 52 1.18 30.93 4.35
N ASP A 53 0.56 32.11 4.29
CA ASP A 53 -0.85 32.25 4.02
C ASP A 53 -1.02 32.41 2.51
N LEU A 54 -1.51 31.36 1.83
CA LEU A 54 -1.63 31.27 0.37
C LEU A 54 -3.06 31.58 -0.07
N LYS A 55 -3.20 32.46 -1.06
CA LYS A 55 -4.48 32.88 -1.65
C LYS A 55 -4.47 32.69 -3.17
N GLY A 56 -5.53 32.11 -3.71
CA GLY A 56 -5.75 31.93 -5.14
C GLY A 56 -7.16 31.43 -5.43
N PRO A 57 -7.48 31.05 -6.68
CA PRO A 57 -8.80 30.53 -7.05
C PRO A 57 -9.20 29.31 -6.21
N GLY A 58 -10.31 29.43 -5.47
CA GLY A 58 -10.82 28.39 -4.58
C GLY A 58 -9.90 28.06 -3.38
N PHE A 59 -8.85 28.84 -3.13
CA PHE A 59 -7.84 28.55 -2.12
C PHE A 59 -7.54 29.77 -1.25
N ASN A 60 -7.74 29.65 0.06
CA ASN A 60 -7.38 30.65 1.06
C ASN A 60 -7.06 29.92 2.37
N LYS A 61 -5.89 29.28 2.42
CA LYS A 61 -5.46 28.42 3.53
C LYS A 61 -4.00 28.71 3.89
N ARG A 62 -3.65 28.42 5.14
CA ARG A 62 -2.25 28.38 5.60
C ARG A 62 -1.58 27.11 5.13
N VAL A 63 -0.34 27.22 4.65
CA VAL A 63 0.51 26.09 4.26
C VAL A 63 1.76 26.14 5.12
N TYR A 64 1.95 25.11 5.97
CA TYR A 64 3.09 25.02 6.87
C TYR A 64 4.35 24.52 6.15
N GLY A 65 5.50 24.96 6.64
CA GLY A 65 6.81 24.50 6.19
C GLY A 65 7.55 23.65 7.23
N PHE A 66 8.81 23.39 6.92
CA PHE A 66 9.69 22.54 7.70
C PHE A 66 11.12 23.11 7.73
N TRP A 67 11.86 22.74 8.78
CA TRP A 67 13.29 23.04 8.89
C TRP A 67 14.10 22.08 8.01
N ASP A 68 15.02 22.62 7.21
CA ASP A 68 15.78 21.85 6.22
C ASP A 68 17.30 21.80 6.50
N GLY A 69 17.70 22.16 7.72
CA GLY A 69 19.10 22.18 8.16
C GLY A 69 19.67 23.59 8.27
N GLY A 70 20.62 23.78 9.19
CA GLY A 70 21.21 25.09 9.46
C GLY A 70 20.15 26.15 9.80
N ASP A 71 20.19 27.27 9.10
CA ASP A 71 19.23 28.38 9.18
C ASP A 71 18.09 28.28 8.14
N THR A 72 18.02 27.18 7.38
CA THR A 72 17.16 27.09 6.22
C THR A 72 15.80 26.47 6.56
N PHE A 73 14.75 27.13 6.10
CA PHE A 73 13.36 26.68 6.19
C PHE A 73 12.74 26.63 4.80
N LYS A 74 11.82 25.68 4.59
CA LYS A 74 11.16 25.50 3.31
C LYS A 74 9.65 25.36 3.46
N VAL A 75 8.92 25.87 2.47
CA VAL A 75 7.48 25.66 2.33
C VAL A 75 7.23 25.13 0.93
N ARG A 76 6.59 23.96 0.82
CA ARG A 76 6.19 23.35 -0.46
C ARG A 76 4.70 23.57 -0.70
N LEU A 77 4.33 23.95 -1.91
CA LEU A 77 2.94 24.25 -2.28
C LEU A 77 2.60 23.78 -3.69
N VAL A 78 1.30 23.66 -3.98
CA VAL A 78 0.77 23.46 -5.34
C VAL A 78 -0.40 24.41 -5.58
N ALA A 79 -0.61 24.80 -6.84
CA ALA A 79 -1.85 25.44 -7.27
C ALA A 79 -2.89 24.36 -7.64
N MET A 80 -4.08 24.41 -7.05
CA MET A 80 -5.14 23.41 -7.29
C MET A 80 -6.06 23.77 -8.47
N GLN A 81 -6.02 25.04 -8.90
CA GLN A 81 -6.80 25.61 -10.00
C GLN A 81 -5.96 26.66 -10.76
N PRO A 82 -6.20 26.86 -12.07
CA PRO A 82 -5.48 27.87 -12.83
C PRO A 82 -5.88 29.29 -12.38
N GLY A 83 -4.92 30.22 -12.42
CA GLY A 83 -5.12 31.62 -12.07
C GLY A 83 -4.02 32.18 -11.17
N LYS A 84 -4.22 33.41 -10.69
CA LYS A 84 -3.22 34.14 -9.89
C LYS A 84 -3.24 33.70 -8.42
N TYR A 85 -2.06 33.34 -7.91
CA TYR A 85 -1.82 33.06 -6.51
C TYR A 85 -0.92 34.12 -5.90
N SER A 86 -1.12 34.42 -4.62
CA SER A 86 -0.25 35.28 -3.82
C SER A 86 -0.08 34.69 -2.44
N TRP A 87 1.06 34.93 -1.82
CA TRP A 87 1.36 34.41 -0.48
C TRP A 87 2.07 35.44 0.38
N THR A 88 1.92 35.29 1.70
CA THR A 88 2.70 36.02 2.70
C THR A 88 3.21 35.04 3.75
N SER A 89 4.50 35.10 4.07
CA SER A 89 5.13 34.19 5.03
C SER A 89 5.00 34.66 6.47
N GLY A 90 5.02 33.71 7.41
CA GLY A 90 5.06 33.96 8.85
C GLY A 90 5.77 32.82 9.58
N SER A 91 6.17 33.10 10.81
CA SER A 91 6.79 32.16 11.72
C SER A 91 6.41 32.43 13.17
N GLN A 92 6.54 31.38 13.99
CA GLN A 92 6.48 31.46 15.44
C GLN A 92 7.68 30.70 16.03
N PRO A 93 8.53 31.35 16.87
CA PRO A 93 8.52 32.78 17.19
C PRO A 93 8.75 33.66 15.94
N ALA A 94 8.48 34.95 16.07
CA ALA A 94 8.70 35.89 14.98
C ALA A 94 10.19 35.97 14.61
N ASP A 95 10.48 35.84 13.33
CA ASP A 95 11.84 35.90 12.78
C ASP A 95 11.83 36.78 11.53
N ALA A 96 12.68 37.81 11.47
CA ALA A 96 12.69 38.76 10.35
C ALA A 96 13.20 38.14 9.03
N GLY A 97 13.91 37.01 9.10
CA GLY A 97 14.29 36.20 7.95
C GLY A 97 13.12 35.40 7.38
N LEU A 98 12.14 35.03 8.22
CA LEU A 98 11.00 34.19 7.84
C LEU A 98 9.69 34.98 7.66
N ASN A 99 9.50 36.10 8.38
CA ASN A 99 8.25 36.84 8.45
C ASN A 99 8.08 37.86 7.32
N GLY A 100 6.83 38.02 6.89
CA GLY A 100 6.40 39.13 6.04
C GLY A 100 6.97 39.11 4.62
N LYS A 101 7.62 38.01 4.20
CA LYS A 101 8.03 37.82 2.81
C LYS A 101 6.77 37.60 1.98
N LYS A 102 6.78 38.10 0.75
CA LYS A 102 5.63 38.03 -0.15
C LYS A 102 6.09 37.54 -1.51
N GLY A 103 5.19 36.90 -2.22
CA GLY A 103 5.36 36.56 -3.62
C GLY A 103 4.04 36.21 -4.27
N ASP A 104 4.06 36.10 -5.58
CA ASP A 104 2.92 35.73 -6.40
C ASP A 104 3.38 34.92 -7.62
N PHE A 105 2.46 34.14 -8.17
CA PHE A 105 2.66 33.39 -9.41
C PHE A 105 1.31 33.15 -10.08
N THR A 106 1.32 32.84 -11.38
CA THR A 106 0.12 32.48 -12.14
C THR A 106 0.23 31.03 -12.55
N ALA A 107 -0.77 30.22 -12.18
CA ALA A 107 -0.85 28.82 -12.55
C ALA A 107 -1.65 28.63 -13.85
N THR A 108 -1.15 27.82 -14.77
CA THR A 108 -1.85 27.42 -16.00
C THR A 108 -2.15 25.92 -16.04
N THR A 109 -3.01 25.48 -16.94
CA THR A 109 -3.31 24.06 -17.14
C THR A 109 -2.19 23.39 -17.94
N TRP A 110 -1.96 22.10 -17.67
CA TRP A 110 -1.14 21.25 -18.54
C TRP A 110 -1.82 21.03 -19.90
N SER A 111 -1.04 20.82 -20.95
CA SER A 111 -1.55 20.33 -22.23
C SER A 111 -1.92 18.84 -22.17
N GLU A 112 -2.77 18.36 -23.10
CA GLU A 112 -3.12 16.94 -23.18
C GLU A 112 -1.91 16.02 -23.38
N ALA A 113 -0.91 16.47 -24.15
CA ALA A 113 0.33 15.71 -24.35
C ALA A 113 1.12 15.57 -23.03
N GLU A 114 1.16 16.61 -22.22
CA GLU A 114 1.81 16.58 -20.92
C GLU A 114 1.05 15.72 -19.91
N LEU A 115 -0.28 15.78 -19.91
CA LEU A 115 -1.13 14.88 -19.10
C LEU A 115 -0.95 13.41 -19.48
N ALA A 116 -0.77 13.12 -20.77
CA ALA A 116 -0.50 11.77 -21.25
C ALA A 116 0.91 11.28 -20.86
N ALA A 117 1.90 12.17 -20.83
CA ALA A 117 3.28 11.84 -20.44
C ALA A 117 3.43 11.52 -18.95
N ASN A 118 2.65 12.18 -18.09
CA ASN A 118 2.57 11.87 -16.66
C ASN A 118 1.15 12.08 -16.12
N THR A 119 0.48 10.99 -15.80
CA THR A 119 -0.92 10.99 -15.34
C THR A 119 -1.11 11.72 -14.01
N LEU A 120 -0.06 11.90 -13.18
CA LEU A 120 -0.19 12.62 -11.91
C LEU A 120 -0.40 14.13 -12.09
N ARG A 121 -0.12 14.67 -13.29
CA ARG A 121 -0.43 16.06 -13.65
C ARG A 121 -1.93 16.35 -13.68
N ARG A 122 -2.77 15.31 -13.70
CA ARG A 122 -4.24 15.41 -13.55
C ARG A 122 -4.69 15.77 -12.13
N GLY A 123 -3.73 15.85 -11.19
CA GLY A 123 -3.94 16.28 -9.81
C GLY A 123 -4.01 15.16 -8.80
N PHE A 124 -4.08 15.57 -7.53
CA PHE A 124 -4.02 14.65 -6.38
C PHE A 124 -5.21 13.70 -6.36
N LEU A 125 -4.97 12.50 -5.85
CA LEU A 125 -5.98 11.45 -5.81
C LEU A 125 -7.12 11.80 -4.85
N ARG A 126 -8.34 11.42 -5.23
CA ARG A 126 -9.57 11.61 -4.47
C ARG A 126 -10.43 10.36 -4.54
N ALA A 127 -11.38 10.23 -3.62
CA ALA A 127 -12.45 9.24 -3.74
C ALA A 127 -13.32 9.54 -4.97
N SER A 128 -13.80 8.49 -5.65
CA SER A 128 -14.87 8.60 -6.66
C SER A 128 -16.15 9.17 -6.03
N PRO A 129 -17.09 9.70 -6.83
CA PRO A 129 -18.33 10.29 -6.29
C PRO A 129 -19.16 9.34 -5.43
N ASN A 130 -19.09 8.02 -5.69
CA ASN A 130 -19.76 6.99 -4.89
C ASN A 130 -18.90 6.45 -3.74
N GLY A 131 -17.70 6.99 -3.53
CA GLY A 131 -16.85 6.66 -2.39
C GLY A 131 -16.06 5.36 -2.49
N HIS A 132 -16.19 4.54 -3.54
CA HIS A 132 -15.58 3.19 -3.53
C HIS A 132 -14.22 3.07 -4.27
N ALA A 133 -13.90 3.99 -5.18
CA ALA A 133 -12.71 3.92 -6.03
C ALA A 133 -11.89 5.21 -5.98
N LEU A 134 -10.73 5.23 -6.65
CA LEU A 134 -9.88 6.40 -6.78
C LEU A 134 -10.06 7.11 -8.13
N ILE A 135 -9.95 8.43 -8.11
CA ILE A 135 -9.92 9.31 -9.28
C ILE A 135 -8.82 10.36 -9.13
N HIS A 136 -8.32 10.87 -10.24
CA HIS A 136 -7.57 12.13 -10.27
C HIS A 136 -8.49 13.32 -10.00
N ALA A 137 -7.91 14.50 -9.72
CA ALA A 137 -8.67 15.71 -9.44
C ALA A 137 -9.57 16.14 -10.62
N ASP A 138 -9.23 15.79 -11.86
CA ASP A 138 -10.04 16.01 -13.07
C ASP A 138 -11.17 14.98 -13.27
N GLY A 139 -11.32 14.01 -12.38
CA GLY A 139 -12.32 12.95 -12.46
C GLY A 139 -11.93 11.73 -13.30
N THR A 140 -10.72 11.67 -13.84
CA THR A 140 -10.19 10.49 -14.53
C THR A 140 -9.99 9.33 -13.54
N PRO A 141 -10.45 8.09 -13.83
CA PRO A 141 -10.22 6.94 -12.96
C PRO A 141 -8.73 6.68 -12.67
N PHE A 142 -8.43 6.38 -11.42
CA PHE A 142 -7.13 5.87 -11.00
C PHE A 142 -7.33 4.49 -10.36
N PHE A 143 -6.61 3.49 -10.87
CA PHE A 143 -6.58 2.15 -10.28
C PHE A 143 -5.14 1.87 -9.85
N ALA A 144 -4.93 1.69 -8.54
CA ALA A 144 -3.61 1.45 -7.99
C ALA A 144 -3.12 0.03 -8.33
N VAL A 145 -1.98 -0.02 -9.02
CA VAL A 145 -1.16 -1.23 -9.17
C VAL A 145 0.12 -0.93 -8.42
N GLY A 146 0.14 -1.32 -7.14
CA GLY A 146 1.18 -0.97 -6.18
C GLY A 146 2.24 -2.04 -6.01
N ASP A 147 3.40 -1.67 -5.50
CA ASP A 147 4.41 -2.59 -4.95
C ASP A 147 4.82 -2.16 -3.54
N THR A 148 5.36 -3.06 -2.74
CA THR A 148 5.68 -2.83 -1.34
C THR A 148 7.18 -2.72 -1.13
N TRP A 149 7.70 -1.48 -1.08
CA TRP A 149 9.12 -1.18 -0.88
C TRP A 149 9.32 -0.43 0.43
N PHE A 150 8.99 -1.06 1.55
CA PHE A 150 9.03 -0.37 2.84
C PHE A 150 10.41 0.20 3.19
N SER A 151 11.51 -0.41 2.71
CA SER A 151 12.88 0.09 2.90
C SER A 151 13.38 1.04 1.80
N MET A 152 12.49 1.53 0.92
CA MET A 152 12.84 2.40 -0.22
C MET A 152 13.67 3.63 0.18
N GLY A 153 13.39 4.21 1.35
CA GLY A 153 14.13 5.35 1.88
C GLY A 153 15.61 5.06 2.16
N ALA A 154 15.96 3.81 2.47
CA ALA A 154 17.30 3.38 2.86
C ALA A 154 18.27 3.21 1.68
N SER A 155 19.56 3.08 1.99
CA SER A 155 20.64 2.84 1.01
C SER A 155 20.53 1.50 0.26
N ARG A 156 19.65 0.61 0.74
CA ARG A 156 19.24 -0.65 0.08
C ARG A 156 18.67 -0.42 -1.31
N PHE A 157 17.89 0.66 -1.48
CA PHE A 157 17.49 1.18 -2.77
C PHE A 157 18.43 2.32 -3.13
N ARG A 158 19.62 1.98 -3.60
CA ARG A 158 20.71 2.94 -3.81
C ARG A 158 20.35 4.02 -4.81
N TRP A 159 20.64 5.28 -4.47
CA TRP A 159 20.56 6.37 -5.44
C TRP A 159 21.86 6.48 -6.25
N TYR A 160 21.73 6.61 -7.57
CA TYR A 160 22.82 7.01 -8.46
C TYR A 160 22.44 8.34 -9.11
N ASP A 161 23.38 9.30 -9.12
CA ASP A 161 23.13 10.64 -9.67
C ASP A 161 23.02 10.62 -11.20
N ASP A 162 23.61 9.62 -11.86
CA ASP A 162 23.46 9.41 -13.29
C ASP A 162 22.10 8.79 -13.68
N GLU A 163 21.82 8.80 -14.98
CA GLU A 163 20.66 8.13 -15.59
C GLU A 163 21.01 6.78 -16.25
N GLN A 164 22.23 6.25 -16.04
CA GLN A 164 22.67 5.04 -16.71
C GLN A 164 21.81 3.84 -16.27
N PRO A 165 21.14 3.14 -17.21
CA PRO A 165 20.39 1.93 -16.88
C PRO A 165 21.33 0.83 -16.44
N ARG A 166 20.99 0.15 -15.34
CA ARG A 166 21.74 -1.00 -14.81
C ARG A 166 20.86 -2.25 -14.85
N PRO A 167 21.44 -3.43 -15.15
CA PRO A 167 20.68 -4.68 -15.14
C PRO A 167 20.22 -5.02 -13.71
N MET A 168 19.10 -5.72 -13.59
CA MET A 168 18.61 -6.23 -12.30
C MET A 168 19.64 -7.16 -11.67
N GLY A 169 20.24 -6.71 -10.57
CA GLY A 169 21.32 -7.40 -9.85
C GLY A 169 21.81 -6.56 -8.68
N PRO A 170 22.95 -6.94 -8.06
CA PRO A 170 23.52 -6.24 -6.89
C PRO A 170 23.86 -4.75 -7.14
N ASN A 171 24.07 -4.37 -8.40
CA ASN A 171 24.40 -3.00 -8.79
C ASN A 171 23.18 -2.18 -9.23
N ALA A 172 21.97 -2.76 -9.28
CA ALA A 172 20.77 -2.03 -9.65
C ALA A 172 20.48 -0.92 -8.64
N GLY A 173 20.19 0.28 -9.13
CA GLY A 173 19.77 1.40 -8.29
C GLY A 173 18.25 1.51 -8.19
N PHE A 174 17.81 2.41 -7.32
CA PHE A 174 16.42 2.81 -7.17
C PHE A 174 15.73 3.10 -8.52
N LYS A 175 16.38 3.90 -9.39
CA LYS A 175 15.84 4.28 -10.70
C LYS A 175 15.61 3.06 -11.62
N ASP A 176 16.44 2.03 -11.52
CA ASP A 176 16.32 0.81 -12.33
C ASP A 176 15.10 -0.02 -11.91
N TYR A 177 14.85 -0.14 -10.61
CA TYR A 177 13.64 -0.80 -10.09
C TYR A 177 12.36 -0.03 -10.50
N VAL A 178 12.40 1.31 -10.48
CA VAL A 178 11.27 2.14 -10.95
C VAL A 178 11.03 1.91 -12.44
N ARG A 179 12.07 1.89 -13.29
CA ARG A 179 11.94 1.60 -14.72
C ARG A 179 11.32 0.23 -14.97
N LEU A 180 11.76 -0.80 -14.23
CA LEU A 180 11.18 -2.15 -14.32
C LEU A 180 9.69 -2.15 -13.96
N ARG A 181 9.32 -1.58 -12.80
CA ARG A 181 7.91 -1.53 -12.37
C ARG A 181 7.04 -0.68 -13.29
N LYS A 182 7.58 0.41 -13.84
CA LYS A 182 6.87 1.22 -14.85
C LYS A 182 6.58 0.41 -16.10
N ALA A 183 7.56 -0.35 -16.60
CA ALA A 183 7.37 -1.25 -17.74
C ALA A 183 6.36 -2.39 -17.45
N GLN A 184 6.20 -2.75 -16.18
CA GLN A 184 5.20 -3.70 -15.71
C GLN A 184 3.86 -3.04 -15.33
N GLY A 185 3.67 -1.74 -15.60
CA GLY A 185 2.37 -1.06 -15.44
C GLY A 185 2.03 -0.61 -14.01
N TYR A 186 2.98 -0.64 -13.09
CA TYR A 186 2.80 -0.12 -11.73
C TYR A 186 2.74 1.40 -11.72
N ASN A 187 2.02 1.95 -10.75
CA ASN A 187 1.82 3.39 -10.55
C ASN A 187 1.72 3.79 -9.07
N TRP A 188 2.09 2.89 -8.16
CA TRP A 188 2.00 3.09 -6.71
C TRP A 188 3.12 2.35 -5.97
N ILE A 189 3.65 2.91 -4.88
CA ILE A 189 4.69 2.27 -4.05
C ILE A 189 4.42 2.51 -2.55
N ASN A 190 4.36 1.45 -1.74
CA ASN A 190 4.27 1.55 -0.28
C ASN A 190 5.67 1.74 0.33
N VAL A 191 5.79 2.71 1.24
CA VAL A 191 7.07 3.18 1.79
C VAL A 191 6.92 3.49 3.27
N ILE A 192 7.86 3.04 4.10
CA ILE A 192 8.04 3.58 5.45
C ILE A 192 9.11 4.68 5.37
N ALA A 193 8.73 5.89 5.75
CA ALA A 193 9.58 7.07 5.61
C ALA A 193 10.78 7.04 6.58
N ALA A 194 10.59 6.52 7.79
CA ALA A 194 11.62 6.48 8.83
C ALA A 194 11.58 5.22 9.69
N TYR A 195 12.77 4.74 10.04
CA TYR A 195 13.01 3.67 11.03
C TYR A 195 13.95 4.21 12.11
N PRO A 196 13.44 4.97 13.10
CA PRO A 196 14.29 5.74 14.02
C PRO A 196 15.33 4.90 14.78
N ASN A 197 14.92 3.73 15.25
CA ASN A 197 15.63 2.86 16.18
C ASN A 197 16.27 1.64 15.49
N TRP A 198 16.43 1.67 14.15
CA TRP A 198 16.98 0.55 13.39
C TRP A 198 18.36 0.88 12.84
N LYS A 199 19.33 0.07 13.24
CA LYS A 199 20.70 0.11 12.73
C LYS A 199 21.34 -1.24 12.98
N THR A 200 22.31 -1.59 12.15
CA THR A 200 23.21 -2.70 12.47
C THR A 200 24.13 -2.28 13.62
N ASP A 201 24.05 -2.97 14.75
CA ASP A 201 24.86 -2.71 15.94
C ASP A 201 25.18 -4.01 16.71
N ASP A 202 25.64 -3.86 17.95
CA ASP A 202 26.09 -4.94 18.83
C ASP A 202 24.96 -5.61 19.63
N SER A 203 23.69 -5.34 19.28
CA SER A 203 22.52 -5.85 20.00
C SER A 203 21.48 -6.48 19.07
N SER A 204 20.54 -7.22 19.66
CA SER A 204 19.54 -7.99 18.91
C SER A 204 18.59 -7.09 18.10
N TYR A 205 18.13 -7.60 16.95
CA TYR A 205 17.04 -6.99 16.17
C TYR A 205 15.73 -6.87 16.98
N HIS A 206 15.56 -7.68 18.01
CA HIS A 206 14.45 -7.57 18.95
C HIS A 206 14.99 -7.28 20.35
N LEU A 207 14.89 -6.00 20.76
CA LEU A 207 15.46 -5.48 22.00
C LEU A 207 14.35 -4.94 22.90
N ARG A 208 14.43 -5.27 24.18
CA ARG A 208 13.49 -4.83 25.21
C ARG A 208 14.24 -4.27 26.42
N MET A 209 13.59 -3.34 27.10
CA MET A 209 14.07 -2.81 28.37
C MET A 209 14.06 -3.90 29.46
N TYR A 210 14.92 -3.72 30.47
CA TYR A 210 14.92 -4.52 31.70
C TYR A 210 13.97 -3.95 32.77
N ASP A 211 12.91 -3.25 32.34
CA ASP A 211 11.83 -2.79 33.20
C ASP A 211 10.77 -3.90 33.40
N SER A 212 9.85 -3.70 34.35
CA SER A 212 8.78 -4.65 34.64
C SER A 212 7.83 -4.88 33.45
N ALA A 213 7.65 -3.86 32.61
CA ALA A 213 6.79 -3.91 31.43
C ALA A 213 7.46 -4.61 30.23
N ARG A 214 8.78 -4.84 30.27
CA ARG A 214 9.59 -5.34 29.15
C ARG A 214 9.38 -4.49 27.90
N THR A 215 9.42 -3.17 28.07
CA THR A 215 9.09 -2.18 27.04
C THR A 215 9.94 -2.39 25.80
N THR A 216 9.32 -2.45 24.62
CA THR A 216 10.04 -2.69 23.36
C THR A 216 10.90 -1.48 23.00
N VAL A 217 12.21 -1.72 22.85
CA VAL A 217 13.16 -0.74 22.31
C VAL A 217 13.13 -0.75 20.79
N ARG A 218 13.05 -1.93 20.18
CA ARG A 218 12.83 -2.16 18.74
C ARG A 218 12.32 -3.57 18.47
N SER A 219 11.54 -3.73 17.42
CA SER A 219 11.05 -5.00 16.87
C SER A 219 11.42 -5.07 15.39
N ALA A 220 12.73 -4.98 15.12
CA ALA A 220 13.26 -4.76 13.80
C ALA A 220 13.24 -6.01 12.91
N TRP A 221 13.34 -5.79 11.60
CA TRP A 221 13.75 -6.87 10.69
C TRP A 221 15.20 -7.23 10.95
N VAL A 222 15.58 -8.45 10.60
CA VAL A 222 16.95 -8.92 10.79
C VAL A 222 17.86 -8.44 9.67
N GLU A 223 19.06 -7.99 10.02
CA GLU A 223 20.20 -7.94 9.12
C GLU A 223 20.73 -9.38 8.99
N PHE A 224 20.53 -10.00 7.83
CA PHE A 224 21.00 -11.37 7.60
C PHE A 224 22.51 -11.46 7.84
N GLY A 225 22.93 -12.51 8.55
CA GLY A 225 24.33 -12.74 8.94
C GLY A 225 24.80 -12.00 10.20
N LYS A 226 24.03 -11.06 10.79
CA LYS A 226 24.54 -10.21 11.90
C LYS A 226 23.75 -10.27 13.22
N ASN A 227 22.65 -11.03 13.29
CA ASN A 227 21.76 -11.11 14.47
C ASN A 227 21.37 -9.73 15.08
N SER A 228 21.31 -8.71 14.23
CA SER A 228 21.08 -7.30 14.60
C SER A 228 19.92 -6.75 13.77
N ALA A 229 19.38 -5.60 14.21
CA ALA A 229 18.40 -4.86 13.42
C ALA A 229 18.97 -4.54 12.03
N LYS A 230 18.11 -4.67 11.02
CA LYS A 230 18.41 -4.37 9.62
C LYS A 230 18.89 -2.93 9.50
N ASN A 231 19.97 -2.71 8.75
CA ASN A 231 20.46 -1.36 8.48
C ASN A 231 19.45 -0.59 7.61
N MET A 232 18.90 0.50 8.13
CA MET A 232 17.95 1.38 7.43
C MET A 232 18.51 2.78 7.17
N ASP A 233 19.83 2.96 7.35
CA ASP A 233 20.51 4.19 7.02
C ASP A 233 20.46 4.44 5.49
N ASN A 234 20.37 5.71 5.12
CA ASN A 234 20.59 6.15 3.74
C ASN A 234 21.86 6.98 3.63
N GLU A 235 22.10 7.55 2.46
CA GLU A 235 23.29 8.35 2.16
C GLU A 235 23.41 9.61 3.04
N GLY A 236 22.32 10.06 3.64
CA GLY A 236 22.28 11.13 4.65
C GLY A 236 22.34 10.64 6.10
N GLY A 237 22.53 9.33 6.32
CA GLY A 237 22.58 8.70 7.65
C GLY A 237 21.22 8.21 8.14
N ARG A 238 20.85 8.58 9.36
CA ARG A 238 19.61 8.16 10.06
C ARG A 238 18.62 9.31 10.17
N PRO A 239 17.30 9.05 10.29
CA PRO A 239 16.28 10.10 10.36
C PRO A 239 16.37 10.97 11.64
N PHE A 240 16.92 10.42 12.74
CA PHE A 240 17.11 11.12 14.01
C PHE A 240 18.53 10.89 14.55
N LEU A 241 19.02 11.85 15.33
CA LEU A 241 20.39 11.87 15.84
C LEU A 241 20.55 11.12 17.16
N PHE A 242 21.74 10.54 17.34
CA PHE A 242 22.19 9.90 18.57
C PHE A 242 23.19 10.81 19.32
N PRO A 243 23.48 10.58 20.61
CA PRO A 243 22.74 9.69 21.53
C PRO A 243 21.30 10.19 21.77
N GLY A 244 20.39 9.27 22.12
CA GLY A 244 19.04 9.58 22.57
C GLY A 244 18.93 9.81 24.08
N ARG A 245 17.70 9.89 24.58
CA ARG A 245 17.39 10.25 25.99
C ARG A 245 16.90 9.08 26.85
N VAL A 246 16.78 7.89 26.26
CA VAL A 246 16.28 6.70 26.97
C VAL A 246 17.40 6.16 27.86
N PRO A 247 17.26 6.16 29.21
CA PRO A 247 18.34 5.78 30.11
C PRO A 247 18.85 4.35 29.87
N GLY A 248 20.16 4.20 29.64
CA GLY A 248 20.80 2.92 29.33
C GLY A 248 20.58 2.41 27.91
N TYR A 249 19.84 3.15 27.09
CA TYR A 249 19.56 2.83 25.68
C TYR A 249 19.86 4.01 24.75
N GLU A 250 20.67 4.97 25.19
CA GLU A 250 20.99 6.20 24.46
C GLU A 250 21.67 5.91 23.11
N ASN A 251 22.35 4.77 23.00
CA ASN A 251 22.96 4.30 21.76
C ASN A 251 22.03 3.38 20.93
N TYR A 252 20.86 3.00 21.42
CA TYR A 252 19.92 2.09 20.73
C TYR A 252 18.60 2.76 20.31
N PHE A 253 18.26 3.90 20.92
CA PHE A 253 17.11 4.72 20.55
C PHE A 253 17.54 6.18 20.39
N PRO A 254 17.30 6.85 19.24
CA PRO A 254 17.76 8.22 19.00
C PRO A 254 16.99 9.26 19.83
N ASP A 255 17.47 10.50 19.83
CA ASP A 255 16.72 11.65 20.31
C ASP A 255 15.65 12.03 19.28
N MET A 256 14.39 11.75 19.60
CA MET A 256 13.25 12.01 18.71
C MET A 256 12.98 13.50 18.48
N ASP A 257 13.55 14.38 19.30
CA ASP A 257 13.49 15.83 19.09
C ASP A 257 14.70 16.35 18.29
N ARG A 258 15.63 15.49 17.84
CA ARG A 258 16.79 15.88 17.01
C ARG A 258 16.73 15.20 15.64
N ILE A 259 15.93 15.77 14.75
CA ILE A 259 15.77 15.28 13.37
C ILE A 259 17.04 15.55 12.53
N ASN A 260 17.31 14.71 11.54
CA ASN A 260 18.42 14.87 10.60
C ASN A 260 17.92 15.21 9.18
N PRO A 261 17.97 16.48 8.74
CA PRO A 261 17.50 16.88 7.42
C PRO A 261 18.21 16.17 6.26
N ALA A 262 19.49 15.79 6.41
CA ALA A 262 20.25 15.13 5.35
C ALA A 262 19.64 13.78 4.94
N TYR A 263 19.10 13.02 5.90
CA TYR A 263 18.36 11.78 5.61
C TYR A 263 17.15 12.05 4.71
N PHE A 264 16.38 13.09 5.04
CA PHE A 264 15.17 13.44 4.32
C PHE A 264 15.46 14.11 2.96
N HIS A 265 16.64 14.72 2.74
CA HIS A 265 17.07 15.17 1.41
C HIS A 265 17.16 14.00 0.42
N PHE A 266 17.64 12.84 0.84
CA PHE A 266 17.69 11.65 -0.02
C PHE A 266 16.32 11.03 -0.23
N LEU A 267 15.46 11.03 0.79
CA LEU A 267 14.07 10.61 0.62
C LEU A 267 13.32 11.53 -0.35
N ASP A 268 13.50 12.85 -0.26
CA ASP A 268 12.89 13.84 -1.17
C ASP A 268 13.21 13.53 -2.64
N ARG A 269 14.48 13.21 -2.96
CA ARG A 269 14.89 12.85 -4.33
C ARG A 269 14.13 11.64 -4.87
N LYS A 270 13.99 10.61 -4.05
CA LYS A 270 13.28 9.37 -4.44
C LYS A 270 11.77 9.62 -4.61
N ILE A 271 11.16 10.41 -3.73
CA ILE A 271 9.74 10.79 -3.83
C ILE A 271 9.47 11.66 -5.06
N ALA A 272 10.32 12.65 -5.32
CA ALA A 272 10.24 13.48 -6.52
C ALA A 272 10.35 12.63 -7.79
N TYR A 273 11.32 11.71 -7.84
CA TYR A 273 11.50 10.81 -8.98
C TYR A 273 10.29 9.89 -9.21
N LEU A 274 9.68 9.35 -8.15
CA LEU A 274 8.43 8.57 -8.27
C LEU A 274 7.32 9.40 -8.91
N ASN A 275 7.07 10.62 -8.40
CA ASN A 275 6.04 11.50 -8.93
C ASN A 275 6.32 11.89 -10.40
N GLU A 276 7.56 12.22 -10.75
CA GLU A 276 7.98 12.50 -12.13
C GLU A 276 7.71 11.31 -13.07
N HIS A 277 7.83 10.09 -12.55
CA HIS A 277 7.66 8.86 -13.31
C HIS A 277 6.24 8.28 -13.28
N GLY A 278 5.28 8.96 -12.64
CA GLY A 278 3.88 8.57 -12.63
C GLY A 278 3.47 7.65 -11.46
N PHE A 279 4.28 7.59 -10.40
CA PHE A 279 4.01 6.79 -9.20
C PHE A 279 3.52 7.66 -8.04
N VAL A 280 2.44 7.21 -7.41
CA VAL A 280 1.97 7.73 -6.12
C VAL A 280 2.63 6.94 -5.00
N PRO A 281 3.51 7.54 -4.19
CA PRO A 281 4.01 6.88 -3.00
C PRO A 281 2.95 6.96 -1.90
N PHE A 282 2.72 5.82 -1.25
CA PHE A 282 2.05 5.74 0.04
C PHE A 282 3.12 5.78 1.13
N LEU A 283 3.28 6.93 1.78
CA LEU A 283 4.33 7.17 2.77
C LEU A 283 3.79 7.06 4.18
N GLU A 284 4.39 6.17 4.97
CA GLU A 284 4.07 5.95 6.37
C GLU A 284 5.14 6.56 7.27
N ALA A 285 4.76 7.48 8.16
CA ALA A 285 5.72 8.37 8.81
C ALA A 285 6.79 7.63 9.64
N SER A 286 6.40 6.58 10.36
CA SER A 286 7.33 5.73 11.12
C SER A 286 6.76 4.32 11.25
N ARG A 287 7.64 3.32 11.36
CA ARG A 287 7.23 2.00 11.86
C ARG A 287 6.83 2.10 13.33
N ARG A 288 5.75 1.41 13.69
CA ARG A 288 5.13 1.43 15.03
C ARG A 288 6.02 1.00 16.19
N ASP A 289 7.10 0.26 15.98
CA ASP A 289 7.96 -0.24 17.07
C ASP A 289 8.81 0.84 17.74
N ALA A 290 8.93 2.03 17.14
CA ALA A 290 9.51 3.20 17.80
C ALA A 290 8.56 3.85 18.83
N SER A 291 7.25 3.57 18.76
CA SER A 291 6.24 4.36 19.46
C SER A 291 6.24 4.23 20.97
N LEU A 292 6.56 3.06 21.54
CA LEU A 292 6.50 2.85 22.99
C LEU A 292 7.50 3.72 23.75
N LEU A 293 8.76 3.74 23.31
CA LEU A 293 9.76 4.61 23.90
C LEU A 293 9.54 6.07 23.53
N TRP A 294 9.02 6.35 22.32
CA TRP A 294 8.61 7.71 21.98
C TRP A 294 7.57 8.21 22.98
N TYR A 295 6.54 7.43 23.24
CA TYR A 295 5.45 7.74 24.16
C TYR A 295 5.92 7.93 25.61
N GLN A 296 6.82 7.07 26.08
CA GLN A 296 7.28 7.08 27.47
C GLN A 296 8.33 8.16 27.78
N TYR A 297 9.22 8.47 26.82
CA TYR A 297 10.40 9.32 27.08
C TYR A 297 10.41 10.65 26.33
N TYR A 298 9.50 10.87 25.39
CA TYR A 298 9.37 12.12 24.64
C TYR A 298 7.93 12.60 24.77
N GLY A 299 7.72 13.90 24.96
CA GLY A 299 6.43 14.45 25.40
C GLY A 299 5.26 14.15 24.44
N TRP A 300 4.63 12.98 24.56
CA TRP A 300 3.48 12.56 23.77
C TRP A 300 2.21 13.26 24.26
N PRO A 301 1.30 13.70 23.37
CA PRO A 301 1.35 13.55 21.90
C PRO A 301 2.21 14.61 21.19
N HIS A 302 2.67 15.65 21.87
CA HIS A 302 3.27 16.83 21.24
C HIS A 302 4.53 16.54 20.40
N SER A 303 5.47 15.74 20.90
CA SER A 303 6.71 15.39 20.17
C SER A 303 6.39 14.60 18.90
N TYR A 304 5.51 13.59 18.98
CA TYR A 304 5.11 12.83 17.80
C TYR A 304 4.27 13.65 16.81
N ALA A 305 3.37 14.50 17.31
CA ALA A 305 2.60 15.42 16.48
C ALA A 305 3.50 16.45 15.78
N ARG A 306 4.60 16.87 16.41
CA ARG A 306 5.62 17.71 15.76
C ARG A 306 6.31 16.97 14.61
N TYR A 307 6.62 15.68 14.78
CA TYR A 307 7.13 14.85 13.69
C TYR A 307 6.12 14.68 12.56
N LEU A 308 4.86 14.40 12.88
CA LEU A 308 3.79 14.33 11.87
C LEU A 308 3.64 15.65 11.12
N GLN A 309 3.67 16.80 11.79
CA GLN A 309 3.62 18.10 11.14
C GLN A 309 4.81 18.31 10.20
N TYR A 310 6.02 17.98 10.62
CA TYR A 310 7.22 18.05 9.79
C TYR A 310 7.10 17.19 8.54
N PHE A 311 6.68 15.93 8.73
CA PHE A 311 6.48 14.95 7.67
C PHE A 311 5.41 15.40 6.68
N TYR A 312 4.25 15.87 7.15
CA TYR A 312 3.17 16.37 6.30
C TYR A 312 3.54 17.66 5.56
N ALA A 313 4.23 18.60 6.21
CA ALA A 313 4.72 19.82 5.56
C ALA A 313 5.76 19.53 4.47
N ARG A 314 6.60 18.50 4.68
CA ARG A 314 7.64 18.09 3.72
C ARG A 314 7.07 17.33 2.52
N TYR A 315 6.05 16.49 2.70
CA TYR A 315 5.57 15.60 1.64
C TYR A 315 4.17 15.90 1.09
N GLY A 316 3.35 16.71 1.77
CA GLY A 316 1.95 16.97 1.38
C GLY A 316 1.78 17.70 0.04
N ALA A 317 2.80 18.39 -0.45
CA ALA A 317 2.78 19.03 -1.78
C ALA A 317 3.16 18.09 -2.93
N TYR A 318 3.52 16.84 -2.65
CA TYR A 318 3.62 15.78 -3.67
C TYR A 318 2.29 15.04 -3.77
N ASN A 319 2.02 14.45 -4.94
CA ASN A 319 0.90 13.52 -5.11
C ASN A 319 1.21 12.22 -4.37
N THR A 320 0.75 12.16 -3.12
CA THR A 320 1.05 11.13 -2.13
C THR A 320 -0.21 10.74 -1.39
N VAL A 321 -0.20 9.52 -0.84
CA VAL A 321 -1.05 9.16 0.28
C VAL A 321 -0.18 9.16 1.53
N LEU A 322 -0.63 9.83 2.58
CA LEU A 322 0.14 9.99 3.81
C LEU A 322 -0.43 9.10 4.90
N SER A 323 0.44 8.56 5.73
CA SER A 323 0.09 7.77 6.88
C SER A 323 0.85 8.26 8.11
N PRO A 324 0.15 8.43 9.26
CA PRO A 324 0.82 8.73 10.50
C PRO A 324 1.69 7.57 10.99
N VAL A 325 1.37 6.32 10.64
CA VAL A 325 2.04 5.14 11.19
C VAL A 325 1.96 3.93 10.26
N HIS A 326 3.03 3.15 10.22
CA HIS A 326 2.98 1.78 9.71
C HIS A 326 2.67 0.79 10.84
N LEU A 327 1.44 0.29 10.89
CA LEU A 327 0.89 -0.53 11.98
C LEU A 327 0.68 -2.01 11.57
N ASP A 328 1.77 -2.71 11.19
CA ASP A 328 1.69 -4.08 10.65
C ASP A 328 1.24 -5.20 11.64
N ILE A 329 1.32 -4.97 12.97
CA ILE A 329 0.75 -5.79 14.06
C ILE A 329 0.40 -4.87 15.25
N ILE A 330 -0.45 -5.37 16.15
CA ILE A 330 -0.98 -4.63 17.31
C ILE A 330 -0.13 -4.84 18.59
N SER A 331 1.01 -5.53 18.49
CA SER A 331 2.00 -5.67 19.57
C SER A 331 3.24 -4.82 19.30
N ALA A 332 4.03 -4.57 20.36
CA ALA A 332 5.22 -3.71 20.29
C ALA A 332 4.91 -2.30 19.75
N THR A 333 3.79 -1.71 20.18
CA THR A 333 3.32 -0.38 19.79
C THR A 333 2.46 0.20 20.90
N VAL A 334 2.33 1.52 20.93
CA VAL A 334 1.18 2.18 21.57
C VAL A 334 -0.13 1.78 20.90
N SER A 335 -1.26 2.03 21.56
CA SER A 335 -2.57 1.64 21.01
C SER A 335 -2.95 2.48 19.77
N PRO A 336 -3.85 1.99 18.90
CA PRO A 336 -4.43 2.81 17.83
C PRO A 336 -5.02 4.14 18.33
N ALA A 337 -5.61 4.15 19.54
CA ALA A 337 -6.16 5.34 20.17
C ALA A 337 -5.09 6.36 20.56
N ASP A 338 -3.91 5.91 21.00
CA ASP A 338 -2.79 6.81 21.32
C ASP A 338 -2.33 7.58 20.07
N TYR A 339 -2.23 6.92 18.91
CA TYR A 339 -1.94 7.62 17.64
C TYR A 339 -3.00 8.67 17.30
N VAL A 340 -4.28 8.39 17.55
CA VAL A 340 -5.37 9.35 17.32
C VAL A 340 -5.16 10.63 18.14
N THR A 341 -4.59 10.56 19.34
CA THR A 341 -4.30 11.77 20.14
C THR A 341 -3.31 12.71 19.43
N ALA A 342 -2.27 12.17 18.78
CA ALA A 342 -1.31 12.97 18.02
C ALA A 342 -1.89 13.48 16.69
N ILE A 343 -2.67 12.67 15.99
CA ILE A 343 -3.34 13.07 14.74
C ILE A 343 -4.30 14.25 15.01
N LYS A 344 -5.14 14.13 16.04
CA LYS A 344 -6.05 15.21 16.46
C LYS A 344 -5.30 16.44 16.94
N TYR A 345 -4.15 16.28 17.58
CA TYR A 345 -3.31 17.41 17.96
C TYR A 345 -2.79 18.17 16.73
N VAL A 346 -2.32 17.44 15.70
CA VAL A 346 -1.91 18.06 14.42
C VAL A 346 -3.07 18.83 13.80
N GLU A 347 -4.23 18.19 13.67
CA GLU A 347 -5.42 18.82 13.08
C GLU A 347 -5.87 20.06 13.85
N LYS A 348 -5.91 20.00 15.19
CA LYS A 348 -6.29 21.14 16.03
C LYS A 348 -5.30 22.30 15.94
N THR A 349 -3.99 22.00 15.85
CA THR A 349 -2.93 23.00 15.93
C THR A 349 -2.61 23.61 14.58
N TYR A 350 -2.58 22.79 13.53
CA TYR A 350 -2.13 23.16 12.19
C TYR A 350 -3.27 23.13 11.15
N GLY A 351 -4.45 22.62 11.50
CA GLY A 351 -5.55 22.44 10.56
C GLY A 351 -5.41 21.17 9.71
N PRO A 352 -6.39 20.92 8.81
CA PRO A 352 -6.33 19.81 7.87
C PRO A 352 -5.22 20.00 6.84
N LEU A 353 -4.84 18.91 6.16
CA LEU A 353 -3.87 18.98 5.07
C LEU A 353 -4.36 19.97 3.98
N PRO A 354 -3.55 20.97 3.61
CA PRO A 354 -4.02 22.08 2.78
C PRO A 354 -4.48 21.66 1.39
N PHE A 355 -3.87 20.59 0.85
CA PHE A 355 -4.07 20.08 -0.51
C PHE A 355 -4.93 18.80 -0.57
N GLU A 356 -5.61 18.46 0.54
CA GLU A 356 -6.58 17.35 0.58
C GLU A 356 -5.98 15.98 0.21
N ASN A 357 -4.70 15.75 0.54
CA ASN A 357 -4.09 14.43 0.37
C ASN A 357 -4.90 13.36 1.10
N LEU A 358 -4.99 12.17 0.50
CA LEU A 358 -5.59 11.03 1.15
C LEU A 358 -4.74 10.60 2.35
N LEU A 359 -5.43 10.17 3.41
CA LEU A 359 -4.87 9.60 4.61
C LEU A 359 -5.23 8.12 4.73
N SER A 360 -4.23 7.29 5.03
CA SER A 360 -4.38 5.85 5.29
C SER A 360 -3.34 5.39 6.32
N ALA A 361 -3.27 4.09 6.59
CA ALA A 361 -2.18 3.45 7.32
C ALA A 361 -2.14 1.96 6.97
N ASN A 362 -0.96 1.35 6.93
CA ASN A 362 -0.90 -0.10 7.03
C ASN A 362 -1.54 -0.53 8.35
N ALA A 363 -2.24 -1.66 8.35
CA ALA A 363 -3.12 -2.06 9.45
C ALA A 363 -2.98 -3.55 9.77
N ASN A 364 -3.70 -3.99 10.81
CA ASN A 364 -3.86 -5.40 11.14
C ASN A 364 -5.15 -5.63 11.93
N PRO A 365 -6.23 -6.19 11.34
CA PRO A 365 -6.34 -6.70 9.96
C PRO A 365 -6.84 -5.67 8.93
N SER A 366 -7.35 -4.51 9.37
CA SER A 366 -7.84 -3.46 8.48
C SER A 366 -7.81 -2.11 9.17
N THR A 367 -7.78 -1.02 8.39
CA THR A 367 -7.88 0.33 8.96
C THR A 367 -9.24 0.59 9.60
N LEU A 368 -10.30 -0.10 9.15
CA LEU A 368 -11.62 -0.03 9.75
C LEU A 368 -11.62 -0.64 11.16
N GLU A 369 -11.08 -1.83 11.33
CA GLU A 369 -10.95 -2.48 12.64
C GLU A 369 -10.09 -1.66 13.62
N ASN A 370 -9.04 -1.03 13.11
CA ASN A 370 -8.10 -0.29 13.93
C ASN A 370 -8.64 1.06 14.44
N TRP A 371 -9.49 1.75 13.66
CA TRP A 371 -9.89 3.14 13.97
C TRP A 371 -11.39 3.45 13.81
N GLY A 372 -12.18 2.59 13.18
CA GLY A 372 -13.61 2.82 12.95
C GLY A 372 -13.96 3.66 11.72
N GLU A 373 -15.26 3.75 11.42
CA GLU A 373 -15.83 4.45 10.25
C GLU A 373 -15.56 5.98 10.28
N ASP A 374 -15.81 6.61 11.44
CA ASP A 374 -15.67 8.06 11.65
C ASP A 374 -14.22 8.49 11.98
N SER A 375 -13.24 7.70 11.55
CA SER A 375 -11.82 7.99 11.76
C SER A 375 -11.25 8.98 10.75
N TRP A 376 -10.00 9.39 11.01
CA TRP A 376 -9.16 10.23 10.14
C TRP A 376 -8.81 9.56 8.79
N VAL A 377 -9.08 8.26 8.63
CA VAL A 377 -8.78 7.50 7.42
C VAL A 377 -9.70 7.97 6.29
N THR A 378 -9.13 8.30 5.13
CA THR A 378 -9.87 8.68 3.90
C THR A 378 -9.66 7.70 2.76
N LEU A 379 -8.71 6.77 2.89
CA LEU A 379 -8.50 5.61 2.03
C LEU A 379 -8.30 4.40 2.95
N HIS A 380 -9.25 3.48 2.97
CA HIS A 380 -9.12 2.25 3.74
C HIS A 380 -8.13 1.28 3.09
N GLN A 381 -7.53 0.42 3.91
CA GLN A 381 -6.78 -0.72 3.41
C GLN A 381 -6.86 -1.90 4.38
N ILE A 382 -6.56 -3.09 3.85
CA ILE A 382 -6.36 -4.31 4.62
C ILE A 382 -4.90 -4.77 4.53
N GLY A 383 -4.51 -5.57 5.51
CA GLY A 383 -3.17 -6.07 5.81
C GLY A 383 -3.16 -6.39 7.32
N ASN A 384 -2.22 -7.07 7.95
CA ASN A 384 -1.16 -7.95 7.47
C ASN A 384 -1.63 -9.42 7.53
N ARG A 385 -2.93 -9.64 7.27
CA ARG A 385 -3.55 -10.96 7.15
C ARG A 385 -3.75 -11.26 5.67
N ARG A 386 -3.35 -12.46 5.23
CA ARG A 386 -2.99 -12.67 3.81
C ARG A 386 -3.92 -13.63 3.10
N GLU A 387 -4.49 -14.61 3.78
CA GLU A 387 -5.34 -15.67 3.20
C GLU A 387 -6.71 -15.16 2.76
N HIS A 388 -7.39 -15.89 1.86
CA HIS A 388 -8.65 -15.46 1.26
C HIS A 388 -9.80 -15.14 2.22
N THR A 389 -9.82 -15.68 3.45
CA THR A 389 -10.85 -15.31 4.44
C THR A 389 -10.77 -13.84 4.86
N TYR A 390 -9.61 -13.20 4.70
CA TYR A 390 -9.40 -11.82 5.09
C TYR A 390 -9.80 -10.83 4.01
N TYR A 391 -10.04 -11.28 2.76
CA TYR A 391 -10.56 -10.41 1.71
C TYR A 391 -11.96 -9.89 2.09
N TRP A 392 -12.68 -10.61 2.95
CA TRP A 392 -13.99 -10.20 3.50
C TRP A 392 -13.97 -8.82 4.17
N TYR A 393 -12.85 -8.40 4.78
CA TYR A 393 -12.76 -7.05 5.38
C TYR A 393 -12.90 -5.94 4.33
N LEU A 394 -12.54 -6.19 3.05
CA LEU A 394 -12.83 -5.24 1.97
C LEU A 394 -14.33 -5.14 1.68
N THR A 395 -15.06 -6.25 1.83
CA THR A 395 -16.52 -6.28 1.64
C THR A 395 -17.20 -5.53 2.78
N GLU A 396 -16.74 -5.72 4.01
CA GLU A 396 -17.21 -4.94 5.15
C GLU A 396 -16.97 -3.42 4.96
N ILE A 397 -15.75 -3.03 4.56
CA ILE A 397 -15.43 -1.64 4.24
C ILE A 397 -16.33 -1.11 3.11
N PHE A 398 -16.58 -1.91 2.06
CA PHE A 398 -17.42 -1.51 0.95
C PHE A 398 -18.85 -1.15 1.41
N TYR A 399 -19.40 -1.88 2.37
CA TYR A 399 -20.77 -1.68 2.85
C TYR A 399 -20.92 -0.70 4.02
N GLN A 400 -19.87 0.08 4.34
CA GLN A 400 -19.98 1.20 5.27
C GLN A 400 -21.07 2.19 4.83
N LYS A 401 -21.71 2.85 5.81
CA LYS A 401 -22.74 3.85 5.55
C LYS A 401 -22.16 5.07 4.83
N HIS A 402 -20.92 5.43 5.17
CA HIS A 402 -20.16 6.50 4.54
C HIS A 402 -18.95 5.94 3.80
N PRO A 403 -19.14 5.42 2.56
CA PRO A 403 -18.10 4.66 1.87
C PRO A 403 -16.88 5.53 1.55
N LYS A 404 -15.71 4.95 1.81
CA LYS A 404 -14.40 5.48 1.44
C LYS A 404 -13.67 4.42 0.60
N PRO A 405 -12.79 4.83 -0.32
CA PRO A 405 -12.13 3.89 -1.22
C PRO A 405 -11.29 2.91 -0.42
N ALA A 406 -11.12 1.69 -0.95
CA ALA A 406 -10.37 0.63 -0.28
C ALA A 406 -9.48 -0.15 -1.25
N LEU A 407 -8.29 -0.55 -0.78
CA LEU A 407 -7.37 -1.45 -1.48
C LEU A 407 -6.77 -2.49 -0.52
N ASN A 408 -6.19 -3.56 -1.06
CA ASN A 408 -5.34 -4.45 -0.26
C ASN A 408 -3.88 -3.95 -0.33
N GLY A 409 -3.37 -3.41 0.78
CA GLY A 409 -2.07 -2.75 0.85
C GLY A 409 -0.92 -3.68 1.21
N GLU A 410 -1.22 -4.75 1.96
CA GLU A 410 -0.26 -5.79 2.34
C GLU A 410 -0.91 -7.18 2.22
N PRO A 411 -1.09 -7.70 0.98
CA PRO A 411 -1.65 -9.04 0.73
C PRO A 411 -0.61 -10.14 0.93
N TYR A 412 -0.84 -11.36 0.43
CA TYR A 412 0.23 -12.34 0.25
C TYR A 412 1.43 -11.74 -0.51
N TYR A 413 2.63 -11.96 0.02
CA TYR A 413 3.86 -11.64 -0.69
C TYR A 413 4.36 -12.88 -1.43
N ALA A 414 4.81 -12.70 -2.67
CA ALA A 414 5.45 -13.78 -3.42
C ALA A 414 6.63 -14.35 -2.60
N GLY A 415 6.76 -15.67 -2.54
CA GLY A 415 7.81 -16.36 -1.79
C GLY A 415 7.74 -16.18 -0.26
N TYR A 416 6.64 -15.68 0.30
CA TYR A 416 6.58 -15.33 1.71
C TYR A 416 6.74 -16.55 2.61
N LYS A 417 7.82 -16.53 3.39
CA LYS A 417 8.12 -17.51 4.45
C LYS A 417 8.34 -16.86 5.80
N ASP A 418 8.41 -15.53 5.82
CA ASP A 418 8.76 -14.73 6.97
C ASP A 418 10.08 -15.22 7.60
N ALA A 419 11.18 -15.09 6.85
CA ALA A 419 12.50 -15.60 7.24
C ALA A 419 13.16 -14.82 8.40
N ARG A 420 12.42 -13.92 9.07
CA ARG A 420 12.89 -13.06 10.16
C ARG A 420 13.04 -13.85 11.46
N GLY A 421 14.15 -14.58 11.64
CA GLY A 421 14.69 -15.22 12.87
C GLY A 421 13.75 -15.48 14.07
N ALA A 422 13.79 -16.73 14.59
CA ALA A 422 12.90 -17.48 15.52
C ALA A 422 11.92 -16.80 16.54
N GLY A 423 11.88 -15.48 16.72
CA GLY A 423 11.11 -14.82 17.77
C GLY A 423 9.69 -14.36 17.40
N ILE A 424 9.43 -13.95 16.15
CA ILE A 424 8.11 -13.46 15.71
C ILE A 424 7.95 -13.76 14.21
N GLY A 425 7.10 -14.72 13.85
CA GLY A 425 6.67 -14.94 12.46
C GLY A 425 7.42 -16.02 11.67
N VAL A 426 8.51 -16.57 12.19
CA VAL A 426 9.18 -17.72 11.57
C VAL A 426 8.23 -18.90 11.58
N ASN A 427 7.91 -19.42 10.40
CA ASN A 427 6.93 -20.47 10.10
C ASN A 427 5.59 -19.96 9.53
N TYR A 428 5.61 -18.96 8.62
CA TYR A 428 4.47 -18.84 7.71
C TYR A 428 4.41 -20.09 6.80
N THR A 429 3.54 -21.04 7.14
CA THR A 429 3.49 -22.37 6.51
C THR A 429 2.58 -22.44 5.28
N ARG A 430 1.88 -21.35 4.97
CA ARG A 430 0.86 -21.32 3.91
C ARG A 430 1.34 -20.63 2.63
N GLY A 431 2.59 -20.17 2.61
CA GLY A 431 3.20 -19.60 1.42
C GLY A 431 3.64 -20.68 0.43
N ALA A 432 4.13 -20.22 -0.72
CA ALA A 432 4.76 -21.05 -1.72
C ALA A 432 6.20 -20.58 -1.97
N ASP A 433 7.00 -21.43 -2.61
CA ASP A 433 8.36 -21.05 -3.01
C ASP A 433 8.30 -19.97 -4.08
N GLY A 434 9.04 -18.88 -3.86
CA GLY A 434 9.04 -17.70 -4.71
C GLY A 434 9.34 -18.00 -6.17
N GLY A 435 8.55 -17.42 -7.07
CA GLY A 435 8.74 -17.58 -8.52
C GLY A 435 8.22 -18.90 -9.12
N THR A 436 7.63 -19.79 -8.32
CA THR A 436 6.95 -21.00 -8.82
C THR A 436 5.55 -20.70 -9.34
N GLU A 437 4.93 -21.61 -10.09
CA GLU A 437 3.53 -21.43 -10.54
C GLU A 437 2.56 -21.33 -9.37
N LYS A 438 2.77 -22.11 -8.30
CA LYS A 438 1.94 -22.07 -7.10
C LYS A 438 2.00 -20.69 -6.44
N ASP A 439 3.18 -20.12 -6.34
CA ASP A 439 3.39 -18.76 -5.84
C ASP A 439 2.71 -17.69 -6.72
N ASN A 440 2.83 -17.82 -8.04
CA ASN A 440 2.13 -16.93 -8.97
C ASN A 440 0.60 -17.02 -8.81
N ALA A 441 0.05 -18.23 -8.67
CA ALA A 441 -1.37 -18.44 -8.43
C ALA A 441 -1.85 -17.83 -7.10
N TYR A 442 -1.04 -17.88 -6.04
CA TYR A 442 -1.39 -17.29 -4.75
C TYR A 442 -1.43 -15.75 -4.80
N VAL A 443 -0.48 -15.15 -5.53
CA VAL A 443 -0.53 -13.70 -5.81
C VAL A 443 -1.77 -13.34 -6.61
N ARG A 444 -2.14 -14.13 -7.63
CA ARG A 444 -3.37 -13.89 -8.41
C ARG A 444 -4.63 -14.03 -7.54
N SER A 445 -4.73 -15.06 -6.69
CA SER A 445 -5.84 -15.18 -5.72
C SER A 445 -6.02 -13.91 -4.90
N CYS A 446 -4.95 -13.38 -4.31
CA CYS A 446 -4.97 -12.11 -3.58
C CYS A 446 -5.44 -10.95 -4.44
N ALA A 447 -4.86 -10.79 -5.64
CA ALA A 447 -5.12 -9.67 -6.53
C ALA A 447 -6.59 -9.61 -6.99
N TYR A 448 -7.08 -10.69 -7.59
CA TYR A 448 -8.44 -10.74 -8.13
C TYR A 448 -9.49 -10.91 -7.03
N GLY A 449 -9.20 -11.71 -5.99
CA GLY A 449 -10.09 -11.90 -4.85
C GLY A 449 -10.31 -10.60 -4.06
N SER A 450 -9.25 -9.83 -3.81
CA SER A 450 -9.38 -8.53 -3.15
C SER A 450 -10.16 -7.52 -3.98
N PHE A 451 -9.88 -7.42 -5.28
CA PHE A 451 -10.61 -6.53 -6.19
C PHE A 451 -12.11 -6.84 -6.19
N LEU A 452 -12.47 -8.12 -6.35
CA LEU A 452 -13.86 -8.57 -6.38
C LEU A 452 -14.55 -8.61 -5.01
N SER A 453 -13.78 -8.41 -3.94
CA SER A 453 -14.30 -8.27 -2.57
C SER A 453 -14.53 -6.80 -2.17
N GLY A 454 -14.33 -5.84 -3.07
CA GLY A 454 -14.57 -4.41 -2.81
C GLY A 454 -13.31 -3.55 -2.83
N GLY A 455 -12.13 -4.13 -3.11
CA GLY A 455 -10.87 -3.40 -3.28
C GLY A 455 -10.78 -2.61 -4.59
N LEU A 456 -11.75 -1.73 -4.86
CA LEU A 456 -11.86 -1.01 -6.14
C LEU A 456 -10.86 0.14 -6.29
N ALA A 457 -10.18 0.56 -5.21
CA ALA A 457 -9.08 1.52 -5.31
C ALA A 457 -7.81 0.91 -5.92
N GLY A 458 -7.64 -0.42 -5.82
CA GLY A 458 -6.53 -1.15 -6.41
C GLY A 458 -5.97 -2.27 -5.53
N HIS A 459 -4.72 -2.67 -5.81
CA HIS A 459 -4.03 -3.74 -5.11
C HIS A 459 -2.51 -3.50 -5.12
N CYS A 460 -1.84 -3.84 -4.01
CA CYS A 460 -0.38 -3.78 -3.92
C CYS A 460 0.24 -5.17 -4.01
N TYR A 461 1.25 -5.36 -4.85
CA TYR A 461 2.14 -6.52 -4.81
C TYR A 461 3.13 -6.41 -3.65
N GLY A 462 3.72 -7.54 -3.29
CA GLY A 462 4.97 -7.58 -2.55
C GLY A 462 5.63 -8.94 -2.71
N ALA A 463 6.90 -9.04 -2.35
CA ALA A 463 7.67 -10.28 -2.45
C ALA A 463 8.73 -10.35 -1.36
N GLU A 464 9.02 -11.55 -0.89
CA GLU A 464 10.18 -11.83 -0.05
C GLU A 464 11.44 -11.27 -0.72
N GLY A 465 12.31 -10.63 0.06
CA GLY A 465 13.45 -9.89 -0.47
C GLY A 465 13.14 -8.43 -0.85
N ILE A 466 11.96 -8.12 -1.40
CA ILE A 466 11.62 -6.75 -1.84
C ILE A 466 11.19 -5.87 -0.66
N TRP A 467 10.24 -6.32 0.15
CA TRP A 467 9.65 -5.49 1.22
C TRP A 467 10.70 -5.05 2.24
N GLY A 468 11.66 -5.93 2.55
CA GLY A 468 12.79 -5.66 3.44
C GLY A 468 13.98 -4.98 2.77
N GLY A 469 14.07 -5.01 1.44
CA GLY A 469 15.26 -4.60 0.68
C GLY A 469 16.47 -5.48 1.00
N ASP A 470 16.31 -6.78 0.87
CA ASP A 470 17.33 -7.76 1.26
C ASP A 470 18.44 -7.80 0.20
N VAL A 471 19.64 -7.41 0.62
CA VAL A 471 20.83 -7.25 -0.23
C VAL A 471 22.02 -8.06 0.29
N GLU A 472 21.87 -8.62 1.49
CA GLU A 472 22.90 -9.35 2.19
C GLU A 472 23.23 -10.68 1.47
N PRO A 473 24.50 -11.12 1.46
CA PRO A 473 24.88 -12.43 0.94
C PRO A 473 24.10 -13.58 1.59
N GLU A 474 23.86 -13.50 2.89
CA GLU A 474 23.16 -14.50 3.71
C GLU A 474 21.62 -14.44 3.58
N ALA A 475 21.09 -13.43 2.87
CA ALA A 475 19.65 -13.35 2.63
C ALA A 475 19.17 -14.55 1.79
N PRO A 476 18.11 -15.28 2.21
CA PRO A 476 17.57 -16.43 1.47
C PRO A 476 17.03 -16.07 0.08
N THR A 477 16.57 -14.83 -0.08
CA THR A 477 16.12 -14.29 -1.35
C THR A 477 16.60 -12.85 -1.42
N LYS A 478 17.38 -12.53 -2.46
CA LYS A 478 17.82 -11.15 -2.68
C LYS A 478 16.76 -10.39 -3.44
N MET A 479 16.62 -9.11 -3.12
CA MET A 479 15.63 -8.22 -3.72
C MET A 479 15.65 -8.27 -5.26
N TRP A 480 16.83 -8.21 -5.90
CA TRP A 480 16.95 -8.23 -7.36
C TRP A 480 16.54 -9.56 -8.00
N GLU A 481 16.52 -10.67 -7.25
CA GLU A 481 16.00 -11.95 -7.71
C GLU A 481 14.48 -11.92 -7.72
N ALA A 482 13.89 -11.46 -6.62
CA ALA A 482 12.45 -11.35 -6.45
C ALA A 482 11.79 -10.35 -7.42
N PHE A 483 12.46 -9.25 -7.77
CA PHE A 483 11.98 -8.32 -8.79
C PHE A 483 11.78 -8.96 -10.17
N LYS A 484 12.51 -10.05 -10.47
CA LYS A 484 12.40 -10.78 -11.73
C LYS A 484 11.30 -11.84 -11.73
N TRP A 485 10.64 -12.10 -10.59
CA TRP A 485 9.59 -13.11 -10.52
C TRP A 485 8.37 -12.75 -11.39
N ARG A 486 7.77 -13.78 -11.97
CA ARG A 486 6.70 -13.65 -12.97
C ARG A 486 5.45 -13.02 -12.38
N SER A 487 5.08 -13.38 -11.15
CA SER A 487 3.97 -12.79 -10.39
C SER A 487 3.98 -11.27 -10.38
N GLY A 488 5.16 -10.65 -10.21
CA GLY A 488 5.30 -9.20 -10.28
C GLY A 488 4.92 -8.61 -11.64
N ALA A 489 5.26 -9.28 -12.75
CA ALA A 489 4.88 -8.86 -14.10
C ALA A 489 3.41 -9.13 -14.44
N GLU A 490 2.80 -10.14 -13.83
CA GLU A 490 1.39 -10.50 -14.03
C GLU A 490 0.42 -9.47 -13.43
N MET A 491 0.86 -8.64 -12.47
CA MET A 491 0.01 -7.63 -11.81
C MET A 491 -0.67 -6.65 -12.77
N ARG A 492 -0.05 -6.35 -13.93
CA ARG A 492 -0.68 -5.53 -14.98
C ARG A 492 -1.99 -6.12 -15.50
N HIS A 493 -2.13 -7.44 -15.44
CA HIS A 493 -3.31 -8.14 -15.94
C HIS A 493 -4.54 -7.88 -15.05
N LEU A 494 -4.36 -7.60 -13.76
CA LEU A 494 -5.45 -7.15 -12.89
C LEU A 494 -6.07 -5.85 -13.42
N LYS A 495 -5.23 -4.90 -13.84
CA LYS A 495 -5.70 -3.63 -14.44
C LYS A 495 -6.44 -3.88 -15.76
N THR A 496 -5.93 -4.79 -16.62
CA THR A 496 -6.63 -5.22 -17.84
C THR A 496 -8.00 -5.81 -17.54
N PHE A 497 -8.11 -6.61 -16.47
CA PHE A 497 -9.37 -7.22 -16.05
C PHE A 497 -10.37 -6.17 -15.53
N ALA A 498 -9.95 -5.38 -14.53
CA ALA A 498 -10.79 -4.37 -13.87
C ALA A 498 -11.30 -3.31 -14.85
N LEU A 499 -10.42 -2.79 -15.71
CA LEU A 499 -10.78 -1.72 -16.66
C LEU A 499 -11.45 -2.22 -17.94
N SER A 500 -11.68 -3.54 -18.07
CA SER A 500 -12.34 -4.13 -19.25
C SER A 500 -13.80 -3.71 -19.44
N ILE A 501 -14.35 -2.99 -18.46
CA ILE A 501 -15.71 -2.44 -18.44
C ILE A 501 -15.71 -0.90 -18.31
N GLY A 502 -14.56 -0.26 -18.59
CA GLY A 502 -14.41 1.19 -18.50
C GLY A 502 -14.70 1.70 -17.10
N ARG A 503 -15.30 2.90 -16.97
CA ARG A 503 -15.61 3.52 -15.66
C ARG A 503 -16.56 2.70 -14.78
N ARG A 504 -17.33 1.76 -15.37
CA ARG A 504 -18.32 0.94 -14.66
C ARG A 504 -17.72 0.00 -13.61
N TYR A 505 -16.40 -0.19 -13.57
CA TYR A 505 -15.76 -0.93 -12.47
C TYR A 505 -16.00 -0.25 -11.12
N GLN A 506 -16.18 1.07 -11.11
CA GLN A 506 -16.47 1.85 -9.91
C GLN A 506 -17.88 1.55 -9.37
N ASP A 507 -18.76 0.96 -10.19
CA ASP A 507 -20.14 0.62 -9.82
C ASP A 507 -20.29 -0.86 -9.41
N LEU A 508 -19.19 -1.63 -9.32
CA LEU A 508 -19.26 -3.04 -8.95
C LEU A 508 -19.57 -3.18 -7.46
N GLU A 509 -20.60 -3.96 -7.13
CA GLU A 509 -20.90 -4.36 -5.76
C GLU A 509 -20.34 -5.78 -5.50
N PRO A 510 -19.49 -5.98 -4.48
CA PRO A 510 -18.92 -7.29 -4.15
C PRO A 510 -19.97 -8.20 -3.53
N ASN A 511 -20.19 -9.37 -4.13
CA ASN A 511 -21.08 -10.40 -3.61
C ASN A 511 -20.66 -11.77 -4.12
N ALA A 512 -19.77 -12.45 -3.38
CA ALA A 512 -19.30 -13.78 -3.72
C ALA A 512 -20.44 -14.82 -3.75
N ASP A 513 -21.54 -14.58 -3.03
CA ASP A 513 -22.69 -15.47 -3.00
C ASP A 513 -23.50 -15.43 -4.29
N LEU A 514 -23.21 -14.54 -5.25
CA LEU A 514 -23.75 -14.65 -6.62
C LEU A 514 -23.23 -15.89 -7.37
N VAL A 515 -22.22 -16.57 -6.82
CA VAL A 515 -21.67 -17.84 -7.32
C VAL A 515 -22.02 -18.95 -6.33
N THR A 516 -22.45 -20.11 -6.81
CA THR A 516 -22.84 -21.23 -5.92
C THR A 516 -22.47 -22.61 -6.46
N PRO A 517 -21.77 -23.45 -5.68
CA PRO A 517 -20.98 -23.06 -4.50
C PRO A 517 -19.86 -22.08 -4.91
N ASN A 518 -19.52 -21.13 -4.03
CA ASN A 518 -18.43 -20.17 -4.24
C ASN A 518 -17.13 -20.54 -3.50
N LYS A 519 -17.10 -21.59 -2.69
CA LYS A 519 -15.91 -22.00 -1.96
C LYS A 519 -15.93 -23.47 -1.58
N ASN A 520 -14.75 -24.02 -1.38
CA ASN A 520 -14.57 -25.29 -0.69
C ASN A 520 -14.44 -25.07 0.84
N TYR A 521 -14.06 -26.12 1.58
CA TYR A 521 -13.97 -26.11 3.04
C TYR A 521 -12.70 -25.41 3.59
N ASN A 522 -11.68 -25.16 2.76
CA ASN A 522 -10.43 -24.58 3.22
C ASN A 522 -10.57 -23.06 3.29
N LEU A 523 -10.45 -22.50 4.50
CA LEU A 523 -10.65 -21.06 4.76
C LEU A 523 -9.35 -20.27 4.84
N LEU A 524 -8.21 -20.96 4.96
CA LEU A 524 -6.92 -20.35 5.19
C LEU A 524 -5.95 -20.77 4.08
N ALA A 525 -6.34 -20.43 2.86
CA ALA A 525 -5.61 -20.73 1.64
C ALA A 525 -5.74 -19.60 0.60
N TYR A 526 -5.37 -19.95 -0.63
CA TYR A 526 -5.37 -19.13 -1.83
C TYR A 526 -5.96 -19.89 -3.02
N GLU A 527 -6.68 -20.98 -2.72
CA GLU A 527 -7.23 -21.91 -3.69
C GLU A 527 -8.62 -22.38 -3.25
N GLY A 528 -9.44 -22.76 -4.23
CA GLY A 528 -10.74 -23.35 -3.98
C GLY A 528 -11.91 -22.38 -3.86
N TRP A 529 -11.71 -21.07 -3.98
CA TRP A 529 -12.77 -20.06 -3.89
C TRP A 529 -13.07 -19.41 -5.25
N ALA A 530 -14.26 -18.85 -5.36
CA ALA A 530 -14.69 -17.98 -6.42
C ALA A 530 -15.27 -16.68 -5.85
N TYR A 531 -15.00 -15.59 -6.55
CA TYR A 531 -15.45 -14.25 -6.19
C TYR A 531 -16.30 -13.69 -7.32
N CYS A 532 -17.24 -12.82 -6.95
CA CYS A 532 -18.07 -12.13 -7.91
C CYS A 532 -18.36 -10.72 -7.44
N SER A 533 -18.28 -9.77 -8.37
CA SER A 533 -18.90 -8.47 -8.22
C SER A 533 -19.77 -8.19 -9.43
N ARG A 534 -20.83 -7.42 -9.21
CA ARG A 534 -21.78 -7.08 -10.27
C ARG A 534 -22.26 -5.65 -10.13
N THR A 535 -22.57 -5.02 -11.25
CA THR A 535 -23.28 -3.74 -11.24
C THR A 535 -24.72 -3.89 -10.70
N PRO A 536 -25.27 -2.88 -10.00
CA PRO A 536 -26.62 -2.94 -9.40
C PRO A 536 -27.73 -3.21 -10.43
N ASP A 537 -27.58 -2.68 -11.64
CA ASP A 537 -28.49 -2.88 -12.78
C ASP A 537 -28.47 -4.31 -13.37
N GLN A 538 -27.58 -5.17 -12.85
CA GLN A 538 -27.36 -6.55 -13.26
C GLN A 538 -26.84 -6.71 -14.70
N HIS A 539 -26.27 -5.63 -15.28
CA HIS A 539 -25.74 -5.65 -16.64
C HIS A 539 -24.38 -6.31 -16.74
N ILE A 540 -23.53 -6.12 -15.73
CA ILE A 540 -22.13 -6.54 -15.80
C ILE A 540 -21.80 -7.39 -14.60
N PHE A 541 -21.29 -8.60 -14.83
CA PHE A 541 -20.68 -9.43 -13.80
C PHE A 541 -19.20 -9.58 -14.11
N LEU A 542 -18.35 -9.44 -13.08
CA LEU A 542 -16.97 -9.89 -13.10
C LEU A 542 -16.79 -10.98 -12.05
N LEU A 543 -16.12 -12.05 -12.42
CA LEU A 543 -15.85 -13.19 -11.56
C LEU A 543 -14.41 -13.64 -11.69
N TYR A 544 -13.91 -14.29 -10.64
CA TYR A 544 -12.63 -14.98 -10.63
C TYR A 544 -12.77 -16.29 -9.88
N PHE A 545 -12.25 -17.36 -10.49
CA PHE A 545 -12.23 -18.71 -9.95
C PHE A 545 -10.79 -19.07 -9.66
N GLU A 546 -10.47 -19.34 -8.39
CA GLU A 546 -9.18 -19.90 -8.01
C GLU A 546 -9.05 -21.33 -8.52
N GLN A 547 -7.80 -21.79 -8.63
CA GLN A 547 -7.51 -23.21 -8.85
C GLN A 547 -8.24 -24.07 -7.80
N GLY A 548 -8.85 -25.18 -8.22
CA GLY A 548 -9.56 -26.09 -7.33
C GLY A 548 -10.92 -25.59 -6.83
N CYS A 549 -11.44 -24.47 -7.36
CA CYS A 549 -12.81 -24.05 -7.10
C CYS A 549 -13.81 -25.13 -7.56
N PRO A 550 -14.85 -25.46 -6.77
CA PRO A 550 -15.88 -26.39 -7.22
C PRO A 550 -16.62 -25.87 -8.45
N GLN A 551 -17.18 -26.78 -9.26
CA GLN A 551 -18.03 -26.39 -10.39
C GLN A 551 -19.22 -25.57 -9.89
N ALA A 552 -19.33 -24.34 -10.38
CA ALA A 552 -20.26 -23.35 -9.86
C ALA A 552 -21.32 -22.93 -10.89
N GLU A 553 -22.35 -22.28 -10.40
CA GLU A 553 -23.38 -21.60 -11.18
C GLU A 553 -23.46 -20.15 -10.74
N ILE A 554 -23.94 -19.27 -11.62
CA ILE A 554 -24.21 -17.87 -11.28
C ILE A 554 -25.70 -17.72 -11.01
N ARG A 555 -26.05 -16.97 -9.98
CA ARG A 555 -27.43 -16.62 -9.64
C ARG A 555 -27.65 -15.12 -9.62
N GLY A 556 -28.93 -14.74 -9.58
CA GLY A 556 -29.36 -13.35 -9.50
C GLY A 556 -29.26 -12.58 -10.82
N ALA A 557 -28.97 -13.22 -11.96
CA ALA A 557 -29.04 -12.57 -13.26
C ALA A 557 -30.47 -12.14 -13.60
N ARG A 558 -30.61 -11.25 -14.59
CA ARG A 558 -31.92 -10.88 -15.14
C ARG A 558 -32.63 -12.16 -15.61
N LEU A 559 -33.93 -12.23 -15.41
CA LEU A 559 -34.69 -13.42 -15.80
C LEU A 559 -34.72 -13.54 -17.33
N ASP A 560 -34.58 -14.78 -17.83
CA ASP A 560 -34.65 -15.10 -19.26
C ASP A 560 -33.87 -14.09 -20.13
N ALA A 561 -32.59 -13.91 -19.81
CA ALA A 561 -31.72 -12.91 -20.43
C ALA A 561 -30.48 -13.54 -21.09
N VAL A 562 -29.97 -12.84 -22.10
CA VAL A 562 -28.73 -13.16 -22.84
C VAL A 562 -27.60 -12.29 -22.32
N TYR A 563 -26.44 -12.91 -22.10
CA TYR A 563 -25.20 -12.25 -21.70
C TYR A 563 -24.08 -12.64 -22.66
N ASN A 564 -23.32 -11.65 -23.14
CA ASN A 564 -22.02 -11.90 -23.74
C ASN A 564 -21.08 -12.46 -22.66
N ALA A 565 -20.40 -13.55 -22.95
CA ALA A 565 -19.53 -14.25 -22.01
C ALA A 565 -18.10 -14.40 -22.55
N GLN A 566 -17.13 -14.01 -21.73
CA GLN A 566 -15.70 -14.11 -22.05
C GLN A 566 -14.91 -14.65 -20.86
N TRP A 567 -14.10 -15.68 -21.10
CA TRP A 567 -13.07 -16.10 -20.17
C TRP A 567 -11.87 -15.14 -20.23
N PHE A 568 -11.23 -14.94 -19.09
CA PHE A 568 -9.99 -14.18 -18.95
C PHE A 568 -8.92 -15.08 -18.39
N ASP A 569 -7.80 -15.21 -19.11
CA ASP A 569 -6.62 -15.91 -18.62
C ASP A 569 -5.77 -14.94 -17.77
N PRO A 570 -5.77 -15.05 -16.44
CA PRO A 570 -5.09 -14.09 -15.57
C PRO A 570 -3.56 -14.25 -15.62
N ARG A 571 -3.05 -15.37 -16.17
CA ARG A 571 -1.62 -15.64 -16.40
C ARG A 571 -1.09 -14.90 -17.63
N LYS A 572 -1.96 -14.64 -18.61
CA LYS A 572 -1.60 -14.01 -19.90
C LYS A 572 -2.18 -12.61 -20.08
N GLY A 573 -3.22 -12.27 -19.32
CA GLY A 573 -3.94 -11.01 -19.46
C GLY A 573 -4.83 -10.93 -20.69
N SER A 574 -5.28 -12.06 -21.22
CA SER A 574 -6.04 -12.13 -22.48
C SER A 574 -7.48 -12.60 -22.27
N TRP A 575 -8.40 -11.95 -22.97
CA TRP A 575 -9.81 -12.35 -23.05
C TRP A 575 -10.03 -13.32 -24.22
N GLN A 576 -10.86 -14.34 -24.02
CA GLN A 576 -11.31 -15.27 -25.05
C GLN A 576 -12.81 -15.51 -24.95
N LEU A 577 -13.48 -15.80 -26.06
CA LEU A 577 -14.91 -16.13 -26.05
C LEU A 577 -15.14 -17.43 -25.27
N LEU A 578 -16.21 -17.45 -24.48
CA LEU A 578 -16.73 -18.67 -23.89
C LEU A 578 -17.63 -19.36 -24.92
N GLY A 579 -17.17 -20.46 -25.53
CA GLY A 579 -17.95 -21.18 -26.54
C GLY A 579 -18.31 -20.29 -27.74
N ASP A 580 -19.61 -20.10 -27.98
CA ASP A 580 -20.15 -19.19 -28.99
C ASP A 580 -20.17 -17.71 -28.53
N GLY A 581 -19.70 -17.43 -27.32
CA GLY A 581 -19.62 -16.09 -26.73
C GLY A 581 -20.87 -15.69 -25.95
N ILE A 582 -21.82 -16.59 -25.73
CA ILE A 582 -23.10 -16.29 -25.06
C ILE A 582 -23.34 -17.24 -23.89
N LEU A 583 -23.85 -16.68 -22.80
CA LEU A 583 -24.52 -17.42 -21.73
C LEU A 583 -25.92 -16.88 -21.54
N VAL A 584 -26.84 -17.77 -21.17
CA VAL A 584 -28.23 -17.42 -20.92
C VAL A 584 -28.63 -17.74 -19.49
N SER A 585 -29.48 -16.88 -18.96
CA SER A 585 -30.14 -17.09 -17.69
C SER A 585 -31.51 -17.74 -17.88
N GLY A 586 -31.93 -18.52 -16.88
CA GLY A 586 -33.25 -19.15 -16.85
C GLY A 586 -34.32 -18.27 -16.22
N LYS A 587 -35.52 -18.84 -16.05
CA LYS A 587 -36.70 -18.20 -15.42
C LYS A 587 -36.49 -17.79 -13.96
N THR A 588 -35.42 -18.30 -13.33
CA THR A 588 -35.04 -18.00 -11.95
C THR A 588 -33.77 -17.15 -11.85
N GLY A 589 -33.25 -16.64 -12.98
CA GLY A 589 -32.02 -15.84 -13.01
C GLY A 589 -30.74 -16.65 -12.77
N LEU A 590 -30.82 -17.98 -12.91
CA LEU A 590 -29.67 -18.88 -12.86
C LEU A 590 -28.99 -18.95 -14.23
N ILE A 591 -27.65 -18.88 -14.25
CA ILE A 591 -26.80 -19.17 -15.41
C ILE A 591 -25.95 -20.38 -15.04
N LYS A 592 -26.08 -21.47 -15.81
CA LYS A 592 -25.19 -22.63 -15.70
C LYS A 592 -23.87 -22.30 -16.40
N LEU A 593 -22.75 -22.58 -15.73
CA LEU A 593 -21.42 -22.40 -16.31
C LEU A 593 -20.93 -23.72 -16.92
N PRO A 594 -20.22 -23.68 -18.06
CA PRO A 594 -19.41 -24.80 -18.49
C PRO A 594 -18.25 -25.05 -17.50
N PRO A 595 -17.54 -26.18 -17.62
CA PRO A 595 -16.25 -26.35 -16.94
C PRO A 595 -15.31 -25.18 -17.23
N LEU A 596 -14.42 -24.88 -16.28
CA LEU A 596 -13.31 -23.95 -16.52
C LEU A 596 -12.47 -24.45 -17.71
N PRO A 597 -11.84 -23.55 -18.51
CA PRO A 597 -11.10 -23.98 -19.69
C PRO A 597 -9.97 -24.99 -19.43
N ASP A 598 -9.36 -24.93 -18.24
CA ASP A 598 -8.42 -25.91 -17.71
C ASP A 598 -8.52 -25.95 -16.16
N GLY A 599 -7.67 -26.76 -15.51
CA GLY A 599 -7.65 -26.90 -14.04
C GLY A 599 -6.99 -25.74 -13.28
N GLN A 600 -6.70 -24.62 -13.93
CA GLN A 600 -6.04 -23.44 -13.34
C GLN A 600 -7.06 -22.36 -12.97
N ASP A 601 -6.58 -21.18 -12.57
CA ASP A 601 -7.42 -20.03 -12.25
C ASP A 601 -7.88 -19.26 -13.49
N TRP A 602 -9.11 -18.75 -13.44
CA TRP A 602 -9.76 -18.06 -14.56
C TRP A 602 -10.64 -16.91 -14.11
N GLY A 603 -10.61 -15.80 -14.85
CA GLY A 603 -11.61 -14.73 -14.73
C GLY A 603 -12.77 -14.93 -15.71
N LEU A 604 -13.94 -14.39 -15.42
CA LEU A 604 -15.11 -14.39 -16.30
C LEU A 604 -15.76 -13.00 -16.31
N LYS A 605 -16.17 -12.56 -17.50
CA LYS A 605 -16.99 -11.35 -17.67
C LYS A 605 -18.29 -11.70 -18.37
N LEU A 606 -19.39 -11.24 -17.79
CA LEU A 606 -20.72 -11.27 -18.42
C LEU A 606 -21.22 -9.86 -18.67
N VAL A 607 -21.72 -9.60 -19.87
CA VAL A 607 -22.35 -8.31 -20.24
C VAL A 607 -23.72 -8.55 -20.84
N TYR A 608 -24.76 -8.02 -20.22
CA TYR A 608 -26.15 -8.16 -20.67
C TYR A 608 -26.33 -7.65 -22.10
N LYS A 609 -27.02 -8.45 -22.92
CA LYS A 609 -27.33 -8.14 -24.32
C LYS A 609 -28.79 -7.86 -24.58
N GLY A 610 -29.68 -8.43 -23.77
CA GLY A 610 -31.11 -8.32 -24.00
C GLY A 610 -31.87 -9.50 -23.40
N PRO A 611 -33.21 -9.48 -23.53
CA PRO A 611 -34.03 -10.64 -23.21
C PRO A 611 -33.68 -11.81 -24.15
N ARG A 612 -33.83 -13.03 -23.64
CA ARG A 612 -33.69 -14.28 -24.38
C ARG A 612 -34.91 -14.47 -25.27
N ASP A 613 -34.68 -14.74 -26.54
CA ASP A 613 -35.74 -15.16 -27.46
C ASP A 613 -36.04 -16.65 -27.29
N GLU A 614 -37.16 -17.13 -27.85
CA GLU A 614 -37.54 -18.55 -27.78
C GLU A 614 -36.57 -19.48 -28.53
N LYS A 615 -35.76 -18.93 -29.44
CA LYS A 615 -34.82 -19.69 -30.29
C LYS A 615 -33.49 -19.95 -29.57
N THR A 616 -33.12 -19.11 -28.62
CA THR A 616 -31.89 -19.25 -27.83
C THR A 616 -32.12 -20.25 -26.70
N LYS A 617 -31.60 -21.48 -26.86
CA LYS A 617 -31.80 -22.56 -25.88
C LYS A 617 -31.02 -22.30 -24.59
N TYR A 618 -31.68 -22.53 -23.46
CA TYR A 618 -31.01 -22.66 -22.17
C TYR A 618 -30.21 -23.97 -22.14
N LYS A 619 -28.88 -23.86 -22.09
CA LYS A 619 -27.99 -25.02 -22.05
C LYS A 619 -27.70 -25.39 -20.60
N GLU A 620 -28.10 -26.60 -20.23
CA GLU A 620 -27.64 -27.19 -18.98
C GLU A 620 -26.25 -27.80 -19.19
N TYR A 621 -25.37 -27.56 -18.22
CA TYR A 621 -24.08 -28.22 -18.14
C TYR A 621 -24.15 -29.22 -16.99
N GLU A 622 -23.73 -30.45 -17.23
CA GLU A 622 -23.68 -31.47 -16.19
C GLU A 622 -22.73 -31.02 -15.08
N LYS A 623 -23.18 -31.08 -13.83
CA LYS A 623 -22.30 -30.90 -12.68
C LYS A 623 -21.33 -32.07 -12.66
N VAL A 624 -20.08 -31.82 -13.05
CA VAL A 624 -19.00 -32.78 -12.82
C VAL A 624 -18.80 -32.90 -11.32
N VAL A 625 -19.26 -34.01 -10.73
CA VAL A 625 -18.97 -34.35 -9.34
C VAL A 625 -17.49 -34.72 -9.29
N ILE A 626 -16.64 -33.75 -8.94
CA ILE A 626 -15.25 -34.04 -8.61
C ILE A 626 -15.26 -34.69 -7.23
N THR A 627 -15.24 -36.02 -7.19
CA THR A 627 -15.01 -36.76 -5.96
C THR A 627 -13.61 -36.39 -5.46
N PRO A 628 -13.45 -35.76 -4.30
CA PRO A 628 -12.12 -35.43 -3.79
C PRO A 628 -11.29 -36.70 -3.62
N PRO A 629 -9.96 -36.66 -3.85
CA PRO A 629 -9.10 -37.84 -3.76
C PRO A 629 -8.86 -38.27 -2.31
N PHE A 630 -9.83 -38.20 -1.40
CA PHE A 630 -9.79 -38.84 -0.09
C PHE A 630 -11.21 -39.15 0.40
N TYR A 631 -11.71 -40.31 -0.02
CA TYR A 631 -12.48 -41.23 0.83
C TYR A 631 -12.38 -42.64 0.25
N GLN A 632 -11.15 -43.13 0.01
CA GLN A 632 -10.94 -44.56 0.22
C GLN A 632 -11.09 -44.75 1.72
N ARG A 633 -12.27 -45.18 2.17
CA ARG A 633 -12.39 -45.78 3.49
C ARG A 633 -11.28 -46.83 3.59
N PRO A 634 -10.43 -46.82 4.63
CA PRO A 634 -9.68 -48.03 4.90
C PRO A 634 -10.73 -49.13 5.00
N LYS A 635 -10.57 -50.20 4.24
CA LYS A 635 -11.25 -51.45 4.53
C LYS A 635 -10.78 -51.81 5.94
N TYR A 636 -11.52 -51.38 6.96
CA TYR A 636 -11.41 -51.94 8.29
C TYR A 636 -11.68 -53.43 8.09
N GLN A 637 -10.61 -54.22 8.12
CA GLN A 637 -10.74 -55.64 8.35
C GLN A 637 -11.56 -55.79 9.63
N VAL A 638 -12.64 -56.54 9.51
CA VAL A 638 -13.47 -56.97 10.63
C VAL A 638 -12.59 -57.86 11.52
N ALA A 639 -11.90 -57.24 12.46
CA ALA A 639 -11.17 -57.91 13.54
C ALA A 639 -11.17 -56.97 14.75
N GLY A 640 -12.31 -56.86 15.42
CA GLY A 640 -12.43 -55.99 16.58
C GLY A 640 -13.86 -55.71 17.03
N LEU A 641 -14.73 -56.73 17.05
CA LEU A 641 -16.10 -56.62 17.59
C LEU A 641 -16.34 -57.64 18.71
N LEU A 642 -15.34 -57.83 19.58
CA LEU A 642 -15.42 -58.77 20.71
C LEU A 642 -14.81 -58.27 22.03
N LEU A 643 -14.52 -56.96 22.18
CA LEU A 643 -13.90 -56.46 23.42
C LEU A 643 -14.53 -55.19 24.03
N LEU A 644 -15.77 -54.86 23.68
CA LEU A 644 -16.51 -53.72 24.27
C LEU A 644 -17.92 -54.09 24.76
N ALA A 645 -18.15 -55.37 25.06
CA ALA A 645 -19.38 -55.84 25.72
C ALA A 645 -19.15 -56.33 27.17
N LEU A 646 -17.94 -56.16 27.73
CA LEU A 646 -17.59 -56.68 29.07
C LEU A 646 -17.26 -55.62 30.13
N LEU A 647 -17.47 -54.32 29.85
CA LEU A 647 -17.13 -53.25 30.80
C LEU A 647 -18.24 -52.22 31.06
N ALA A 648 -19.50 -52.52 30.73
CA ALA A 648 -20.62 -51.60 30.94
C ALA A 648 -21.91 -52.25 31.49
N GLY A 649 -21.79 -53.25 32.35
CA GLY A 649 -22.95 -53.83 33.02
C GLY A 649 -22.60 -54.47 34.36
N GLY A 650 -22.74 -53.72 35.45
CA GLY A 650 -22.62 -54.32 36.79
C GLY A 650 -22.23 -53.38 37.93
N LEU A 651 -22.82 -52.18 38.01
CA LEU A 651 -22.77 -51.37 39.24
C LEU A 651 -24.18 -50.86 39.52
N GLY A 652 -24.95 -51.69 40.22
CA GLY A 652 -26.33 -51.39 40.59
C GLY A 652 -26.98 -52.53 41.37
N GLY A 653 -26.69 -52.61 42.66
CA GLY A 653 -27.54 -53.31 43.63
C GLY A 653 -26.95 -54.58 44.24
N TYR A 654 -26.38 -54.47 45.44
CA TYR A 654 -26.87 -55.15 46.65
C TYR A 654 -25.97 -54.81 47.85
N LEU A 655 -26.40 -53.83 48.64
CA LEU A 655 -26.09 -53.78 50.07
C LEU A 655 -27.03 -54.77 50.75
N LEU A 656 -26.51 -55.85 51.34
CA LEU A 656 -26.91 -56.38 52.66
C LEU A 656 -26.34 -57.79 52.92
N ARG A 657 -25.81 -57.94 54.15
CA ARG A 657 -25.64 -59.15 54.98
C ARG A 657 -24.33 -59.93 54.92
N ASN A 658 -23.52 -59.61 55.95
CA ASN A 658 -23.04 -60.52 57.00
C ASN A 658 -21.90 -61.51 56.71
N ALA A 659 -20.75 -61.16 57.32
CA ALA A 659 -20.04 -61.93 58.35
C ALA A 659 -19.54 -63.34 58.02
N ARG A 660 -18.21 -63.52 58.03
CA ARG A 660 -17.47 -64.23 59.10
C ARG A 660 -15.97 -64.34 58.76
N LYS A 661 -15.14 -63.99 59.75
CA LYS A 661 -13.89 -64.64 60.19
C LYS A 661 -13.15 -65.52 59.16
N GLN A 662 -11.92 -65.16 58.82
CA GLN A 662 -10.66 -65.46 59.53
C GLN A 662 -9.54 -64.61 58.94
#